data_AF-A0AAY4A318-F1
#
_entry.id   AF-A0AAY4A318-F1
#
_cell.length_a   1.000
_cell.length_b   1.000
_cell.length_c   1.000
_cell.angle_alpha   90.00
_cell.angle_beta   90.00
_cell.angle_gamma   90.00
#
_symmetry.space_group_name_H-M   'P 1'
#
loop_
_entity.id
_entity.type
_entity.pdbx_description
1 polymer ?
#
loop_
_entity_poly.entity_id
_entity_poly.type
_entity_poly.pdbx_seq_one_letter_code
_entity_poly.pdbx_strand_id
1 'polypeptide(L)'
;MLWITGLALFATLGATSGESQLREDANPHADMHKVPAETLDFGFVPSVVYETHAYYEPGAIGILFHMVHAFLYAVQPNPFPKGEELHTIYYELGFIVLALLGMFFVLLVPLVGLFFCLCRCCENCGGEMHQRQRKNADCQRAFYTTMLIATSCFISTGVLVAYVANHNISAQVRSTKRLVNTNIRDLKSFANYTPAQIDYLTAQYTVAKNRVLSNLENIGPLLGDRIHKQLEKEVVPALDNALRMTGAMRETKEALENVSTALEMLQDATGRLQSSLSNERSSLSNTLNDPACTNGAVAHTCNTIRGTLGQLGLSGNFHGLPDVSPQLANVDNVLKTDLSNIVQKGYASFNNTPKLVEEQTENVVAEVKGMLDRVGGEIVGFTKMFPVEPALVNFTRFLTEGQKKIEAFYPQIDQMDFYRYHQPFSNPVTNFSNIVPSHHLWIGCVVVCCMVVLILAFNFLGLLCGICGYDKHASPTNRGCLSNTGGNLLMAGVGFSFIFSWVLMGVVLATFVAGGNIEKLVCEPLANRELFKIIDTPYIVHPTKKNFLPGMLFQDPNLDLTIGSMYRDCHENSGLYSALQLETKFNFNKFINTTVYNPSLAKMFDSVKVDLQNIVLLEQEGRDSLLNFANTGLGDIDYQAYMTEVNKGVTMTDLLSFANELEAQADQLPRGALANALKGHASSIRQIHKDQVLPMEQAMSTLSSSIRLLQRTSTELPTKVTNVLSAIDATEYLIANNASHVIKQETDKYVQSVVGYFTQYTEWVKHSVSFEVAQCKPISNIVDSLEIVGCSFIVDSVNTFWFGLGGCCLFLIPSIILSVKLAKYYRRMDTEDVFDDMEIGINGYQSEHLQGCSNPVMVRYSI
;
A
#
# COMPACT_ATOMS: atom_id res chain seq x y z
N MET A 1 -36.03 -10.78 -50.14
CA MET A 1 -37.03 -10.21 -49.20
C MET A 1 -36.69 -10.42 -47.71
N LEU A 2 -35.45 -10.74 -47.34
CA LEU A 2 -35.01 -10.94 -45.94
C LEU A 2 -34.20 -9.76 -45.35
N TRP A 3 -34.03 -8.67 -46.10
CA TRP A 3 -33.17 -7.54 -45.71
C TRP A 3 -33.95 -6.32 -45.19
N ILE A 4 -35.26 -6.26 -45.46
CA ILE A 4 -36.16 -5.24 -44.88
C ILE A 4 -36.41 -5.53 -43.39
N THR A 5 -36.35 -6.80 -42.98
CA THR A 5 -36.47 -7.24 -41.58
C THR A 5 -35.28 -6.81 -40.70
N GLY A 6 -34.10 -6.59 -41.29
CA GLY A 6 -32.93 -6.09 -40.54
C GLY A 6 -33.04 -4.61 -40.16
N LEU A 7 -33.65 -3.79 -41.03
CA LEU A 7 -33.87 -2.36 -40.78
C LEU A 7 -34.97 -2.09 -39.74
N ALA A 8 -35.90 -3.02 -39.55
CA ALA A 8 -36.99 -2.90 -38.57
C ALA A 8 -36.59 -3.30 -37.14
N LEU A 9 -35.53 -4.09 -36.97
CA LEU A 9 -35.02 -4.51 -35.65
C LEU A 9 -34.12 -3.46 -34.98
N PHE A 10 -33.64 -2.46 -35.72
CA PHE A 10 -32.77 -1.40 -35.20
C PHE A 10 -33.48 -0.29 -34.42
N ALA A 11 -34.82 -0.31 -34.34
CA ALA A 11 -35.60 0.72 -33.64
C ALA A 11 -35.87 0.41 -32.16
N THR A 12 -35.50 -0.77 -31.65
CA THR A 12 -35.83 -1.19 -30.27
C THR A 12 -34.74 -2.08 -29.68
N LEU A 13 -33.71 -1.49 -29.08
CA LEU A 13 -32.93 -2.09 -27.98
C LEU A 13 -31.91 -1.06 -27.49
N GLY A 14 -32.41 -0.11 -26.71
CA GLY A 14 -31.61 0.63 -25.75
C GLY A 14 -31.72 -0.02 -24.38
N ALA A 15 -30.61 -0.01 -23.66
CA ALA A 15 -30.43 -0.32 -22.23
C ALA A 15 -30.33 -1.80 -21.81
N THR A 16 -29.13 -2.13 -21.28
CA THR A 16 -28.81 -2.92 -20.06
C THR A 16 -27.36 -3.39 -20.20
N SER A 17 -26.47 -3.45 -19.22
CA SER A 17 -26.37 -3.01 -17.82
C SER A 17 -24.91 -3.33 -17.43
N GLY A 18 -24.24 -2.43 -16.71
CA GLY A 18 -22.92 -2.71 -16.16
C GLY A 18 -23.00 -3.65 -14.96
N GLU A 19 -22.06 -4.60 -14.89
CA GLU A 19 -21.79 -5.38 -13.68
C GLU A 19 -20.36 -5.12 -13.23
N SER A 20 -20.26 -4.50 -12.05
CA SER A 20 -19.05 -4.29 -11.26
C SER A 20 -18.74 -5.55 -10.45
N GLN A 21 -17.60 -6.18 -10.68
CA GLN A 21 -17.10 -7.26 -9.82
C GLN A 21 -16.29 -6.68 -8.65
N LEU A 22 -16.74 -7.02 -7.44
CA LEU A 22 -16.10 -6.73 -6.16
C LEU A 22 -14.81 -7.52 -5.98
N ARG A 23 -13.82 -6.84 -5.41
CA ARG A 23 -12.52 -7.32 -4.93
C ARG A 23 -12.72 -8.11 -3.62
N GLU A 24 -12.23 -9.34 -3.56
CA GLU A 24 -12.13 -10.14 -2.32
C GLU A 24 -10.78 -9.86 -1.64
N ASP A 25 -10.84 -9.25 -0.45
CA ASP A 25 -9.67 -9.01 0.41
C ASP A 25 -9.31 -10.27 1.19
N ALA A 26 -8.03 -10.68 1.12
CA ALA A 26 -7.49 -11.80 1.85
C ALA A 26 -7.17 -11.44 3.32
N ASN A 27 -7.58 -12.32 4.22
CA ASN A 27 -7.52 -12.24 5.69
C ASN A 27 -6.09 -12.45 6.25
N PRO A 28 -5.52 -11.54 7.08
CA PRO A 28 -4.20 -11.71 7.69
C PRO A 28 -4.31 -12.21 9.14
N HIS A 29 -4.37 -13.52 9.34
CA HIS A 29 -4.26 -14.12 10.68
C HIS A 29 -3.33 -15.32 10.68
N ALA A 30 -2.01 -15.05 10.66
CA ALA A 30 -0.97 -15.95 11.15
C ALA A 30 0.39 -15.24 11.21
N ASP A 31 0.63 -14.41 12.24
CA ASP A 31 2.00 -14.15 12.75
C ASP A 31 1.92 -13.32 14.03
N MET A 32 1.44 -13.92 15.12
CA MET A 32 1.40 -13.28 16.43
C MET A 32 2.32 -14.02 17.39
N HIS A 33 3.64 -13.87 17.20
CA HIS A 33 4.69 -14.04 18.23
C HIS A 33 6.06 -13.59 17.70
N LYS A 34 6.14 -12.38 17.15
CA LYS A 34 7.41 -11.66 17.02
C LYS A 34 7.30 -10.40 17.88
N VAL A 35 8.28 -10.15 18.75
CA VAL A 35 8.42 -8.84 19.39
C VAL A 35 8.57 -7.82 18.25
N PRO A 36 7.66 -6.86 18.08
CA PRO A 36 7.71 -5.95 16.95
C PRO A 36 8.94 -5.06 17.11
N ALA A 37 9.88 -5.18 16.17
CA ALA A 37 10.92 -4.18 15.99
C ALA A 37 10.25 -2.86 15.59
N GLU A 38 10.85 -1.74 15.97
CA GLU A 38 10.39 -0.42 15.51
C GLU A 38 10.33 -0.38 13.98
N THR A 39 9.29 0.26 13.44
CA THR A 39 9.06 0.33 12.00
C THR A 39 10.08 1.26 11.34
N LEU A 40 10.83 0.74 10.36
CA LEU A 40 11.77 1.53 9.56
C LEU A 40 11.05 2.25 8.42
N ASP A 41 11.41 3.51 8.18
CA ASP A 41 10.99 4.26 7.00
C ASP A 41 12.09 4.20 5.93
N PHE A 42 11.79 3.53 4.82
CA PHE A 42 12.67 3.40 3.67
C PHE A 42 12.38 4.44 2.57
N GLY A 43 11.38 5.32 2.79
CA GLY A 43 10.89 6.27 1.80
C GLY A 43 10.15 5.65 0.62
N PHE A 44 9.91 6.46 -0.41
CA PHE A 44 9.21 6.05 -1.62
C PHE A 44 10.20 5.81 -2.76
N VAL A 45 10.01 4.70 -3.49
CA VAL A 45 10.77 4.45 -4.72
C VAL A 45 10.49 5.59 -5.72
N PRO A 46 11.52 6.19 -6.34
CA PRO A 46 11.31 7.27 -7.31
C PRO A 46 10.38 6.84 -8.45
N SER A 47 9.17 7.41 -8.52
CA SER A 47 8.17 7.05 -9.53
C SER A 47 8.33 7.86 -10.82
N VAL A 48 8.06 7.23 -11.96
CA VAL A 48 7.99 7.90 -13.26
C VAL A 48 6.53 8.08 -13.66
N VAL A 49 6.14 9.30 -14.02
CA VAL A 49 4.84 9.57 -14.62
C VAL A 49 4.98 9.42 -16.13
N TYR A 50 4.25 8.47 -16.71
CA TYR A 50 4.20 8.23 -18.14
C TYR A 50 3.17 9.14 -18.81
N GLU A 51 3.48 9.65 -20.00
CA GLU A 51 2.66 10.61 -20.73
C GLU A 51 1.59 9.96 -21.62
N THR A 52 1.78 8.70 -22.01
CA THR A 52 0.90 8.01 -22.96
C THR A 52 -0.42 7.64 -22.31
N HIS A 53 -1.50 8.13 -22.91
CA HIS A 53 -2.86 7.67 -22.63
C HIS A 53 -3.39 6.97 -23.88
N ALA A 54 -3.33 5.64 -23.88
CA ALA A 54 -3.84 4.80 -24.96
C ALA A 54 -5.36 4.64 -24.84
N TYR A 55 -6.09 5.71 -25.14
CA TYR A 55 -7.55 5.73 -25.17
C TYR A 55 -8.04 6.47 -26.41
N TYR A 56 -9.04 5.91 -27.08
CA TYR A 56 -9.66 6.52 -28.25
C TYR A 56 -11.18 6.41 -28.18
N GLU A 57 -11.84 7.53 -28.46
CA GLU A 57 -13.28 7.59 -28.63
C GLU A 57 -13.56 8.12 -30.05
N PRO A 58 -14.26 7.34 -30.91
CA PRO A 58 -14.45 7.70 -32.31
C PRO A 58 -15.43 8.85 -32.54
N GLY A 59 -16.12 9.36 -31.52
CA GLY A 59 -17.09 10.44 -31.65
C GLY A 59 -18.23 10.10 -32.62
N ALA A 60 -18.67 11.06 -33.44
CA ALA A 60 -19.83 10.90 -34.32
C ALA A 60 -19.64 9.84 -35.44
N ILE A 61 -18.42 9.63 -35.94
CA ILE A 61 -18.16 8.58 -36.95
C ILE A 61 -18.30 7.17 -36.36
N GLY A 62 -18.24 7.02 -35.03
CA GLY A 62 -18.45 5.75 -34.35
C GLY A 62 -19.80 5.09 -34.67
N ILE A 63 -20.84 5.87 -34.99
CA ILE A 63 -22.14 5.33 -35.44
C ILE A 63 -21.97 4.49 -36.72
N LEU A 64 -21.14 4.96 -37.66
CA LEU A 64 -20.87 4.23 -38.90
C LEU A 64 -20.03 2.98 -38.64
N PHE A 65 -19.06 3.06 -37.73
CA PHE A 65 -18.25 1.91 -37.33
C PHE A 65 -19.11 0.80 -36.75
N HIS A 66 -20.03 1.15 -35.83
CA HIS A 66 -20.98 0.19 -35.27
C HIS A 66 -21.91 -0.44 -36.32
N MET A 67 -22.38 0.32 -37.31
CA MET A 67 -23.18 -0.24 -38.41
C MET A 67 -22.40 -1.27 -39.22
N VAL A 68 -21.13 -1.00 -39.49
CA VAL A 68 -20.25 -1.89 -40.25
C VAL A 68 -19.88 -3.13 -39.44
N HIS A 69 -19.57 -2.97 -38.14
CA HIS A 69 -19.35 -4.09 -37.23
C HIS A 69 -20.58 -4.99 -37.13
N ALA A 70 -21.79 -4.42 -37.04
CA ALA A 70 -23.03 -5.18 -37.03
C ALA A 70 -23.23 -5.97 -38.34
N PHE A 71 -22.89 -5.37 -39.49
CA PHE A 71 -22.89 -6.08 -40.77
C PHE A 71 -21.86 -7.22 -40.78
N LEU A 72 -20.62 -6.97 -40.37
CA LEU A 72 -19.57 -7.99 -40.31
C LEU A 72 -19.90 -9.12 -39.34
N TYR A 73 -20.61 -8.83 -38.24
CA TYR A 73 -21.12 -9.84 -37.31
C TYR A 73 -22.24 -10.69 -37.94
N ALA A 74 -23.08 -10.09 -38.79
CA ALA A 74 -24.08 -10.86 -39.55
C ALA A 74 -23.43 -11.72 -40.66
N VAL A 75 -22.36 -11.24 -41.29
CA VAL A 75 -21.56 -12.01 -42.25
C VAL A 75 -20.84 -13.15 -41.56
N GLN A 76 -20.28 -12.89 -40.38
CA GLN A 76 -19.56 -13.87 -39.61
C GLN A 76 -19.93 -13.82 -38.12
N PRO A 77 -20.92 -14.63 -37.70
CA PRO A 77 -21.39 -14.67 -36.32
C PRO A 77 -20.60 -15.67 -35.45
N ASN A 78 -19.77 -16.51 -36.06
CA ASN A 78 -19.10 -17.59 -35.34
C ASN A 78 -17.93 -17.05 -34.49
N PRO A 79 -17.68 -17.63 -33.30
CA PRO A 79 -16.55 -17.25 -32.46
C PRO A 79 -15.22 -17.66 -33.07
N PHE A 80 -14.14 -17.02 -32.63
CA PHE A 80 -12.79 -17.22 -33.16
C PHE A 80 -12.37 -18.72 -33.11
N PRO A 81 -11.81 -19.28 -34.21
CA PRO A 81 -11.54 -20.71 -34.32
C PRO A 81 -10.31 -21.11 -33.50
N LYS A 82 -10.41 -22.17 -32.69
CA LYS A 82 -9.34 -22.64 -31.79
C LYS A 82 -8.30 -23.56 -32.46
N GLY A 83 -8.04 -23.41 -33.76
CA GLY A 83 -6.92 -24.07 -34.46
C GLY A 83 -7.24 -25.33 -35.28
N GLU A 84 -8.50 -25.70 -35.51
CA GLU A 84 -8.85 -26.81 -36.41
C GLU A 84 -9.18 -26.32 -37.83
N GLU A 85 -8.54 -26.90 -38.86
CA GLU A 85 -8.68 -26.49 -40.28
C GLU A 85 -10.13 -26.52 -40.80
N LEU A 86 -10.93 -27.50 -40.36
CA LEU A 86 -12.32 -27.64 -40.78
C LEU A 86 -13.19 -26.50 -40.20
N HIS A 87 -12.89 -26.04 -38.98
CA HIS A 87 -13.59 -24.92 -38.36
C HIS A 87 -13.30 -23.59 -39.07
N THR A 88 -12.12 -23.42 -39.68
CA THR A 88 -11.73 -22.21 -40.43
C THR A 88 -12.57 -22.00 -41.70
N ILE A 89 -12.94 -23.07 -42.42
CA ILE A 89 -13.78 -22.94 -43.62
C ILE A 89 -15.22 -22.56 -43.28
N TYR A 90 -15.78 -23.16 -42.21
CA TYR A 90 -17.09 -22.77 -41.69
C TYR A 90 -17.07 -21.34 -41.12
N TYR A 91 -15.92 -20.92 -40.58
CA TYR A 91 -15.71 -19.56 -40.12
C TYR A 91 -15.83 -18.57 -41.31
N GLU A 92 -15.09 -18.74 -42.39
CA GLU A 92 -15.10 -17.78 -43.52
C GLU A 92 -16.30 -17.91 -44.48
N LEU A 93 -17.29 -18.77 -44.21
CA LEU A 93 -18.37 -19.10 -45.15
C LEU A 93 -19.13 -17.85 -45.66
N GLY A 94 -19.47 -16.92 -44.76
CA GLY A 94 -20.19 -15.70 -45.14
C GLY A 94 -19.37 -14.78 -46.05
N PHE A 95 -18.06 -14.65 -45.79
CA PHE A 95 -17.14 -13.91 -46.64
C PHE A 95 -17.02 -14.55 -48.02
N ILE A 96 -16.91 -15.87 -48.09
CA ILE A 96 -16.83 -16.61 -49.36
C ILE A 96 -18.10 -16.39 -50.20
N VAL A 97 -19.28 -16.51 -49.60
CA VAL A 97 -20.56 -16.32 -50.31
C VAL A 97 -20.67 -14.91 -50.89
N LEU A 98 -20.39 -13.87 -50.09
CA LEU A 98 -20.44 -12.49 -50.56
C LEU A 98 -19.35 -12.18 -51.58
N ALA A 99 -18.16 -12.78 -51.44
CA ALA A 99 -17.09 -12.63 -52.40
C ALA A 99 -17.44 -13.21 -53.78
N LEU A 100 -18.07 -14.40 -53.81
CA LEU A 100 -18.56 -15.01 -55.04
C LEU A 100 -19.66 -14.18 -55.71
N LEU A 101 -20.57 -13.60 -54.92
CA LEU A 101 -21.60 -12.69 -55.44
C LEU A 101 -20.99 -11.40 -56.03
N GLY A 102 -19.98 -10.82 -55.35
CA GLY A 102 -19.22 -9.68 -55.85
C GLY A 102 -18.48 -9.99 -57.15
N MET A 103 -17.80 -11.14 -57.23
CA MET A 103 -17.12 -11.61 -58.45
C MET A 103 -18.10 -11.79 -59.61
N PHE A 104 -19.28 -12.35 -59.35
CA PHE A 104 -20.32 -12.48 -60.36
C PHE A 104 -20.79 -11.11 -60.88
N PHE A 105 -20.93 -10.11 -60.01
CA PHE A 105 -21.24 -8.73 -60.42
C PHE A 105 -20.12 -8.15 -61.30
N VAL A 106 -18.86 -8.31 -60.91
CA VAL A 106 -17.69 -7.81 -61.68
C VAL A 106 -17.66 -8.41 -63.10
N LEU A 107 -18.01 -9.68 -63.25
CA LEU A 107 -18.03 -10.36 -64.56
C LEU A 107 -19.29 -10.05 -65.38
N LEU A 108 -20.47 -10.05 -64.75
CA LEU A 108 -21.72 -9.90 -65.48
C LEU A 108 -22.03 -8.46 -65.90
N VAL A 109 -21.75 -7.46 -65.07
CA VAL A 109 -22.12 -6.07 -65.38
C VAL A 109 -21.48 -5.56 -66.69
N PRO A 110 -20.18 -5.80 -66.99
CA PRO A 110 -19.62 -5.39 -68.28
C PRO A 110 -20.19 -6.21 -69.45
N LEU A 111 -20.51 -7.50 -69.26
CA LEU A 111 -21.16 -8.32 -70.29
C LEU A 111 -22.58 -7.80 -70.59
N VAL A 112 -23.39 -7.55 -69.56
CA VAL A 112 -24.72 -6.95 -69.68
C VAL A 112 -24.63 -5.57 -70.30
N GLY A 113 -23.64 -4.75 -69.94
CA GLY A 113 -23.39 -3.45 -70.54
C GLY A 113 -23.07 -3.54 -72.05
N LEU A 114 -22.25 -4.51 -72.45
CA LEU A 114 -21.92 -4.78 -73.85
C LEU A 114 -23.16 -5.25 -74.63
N PHE A 115 -23.91 -6.22 -74.10
CA PHE A 115 -25.16 -6.67 -74.71
C PHE A 115 -26.20 -5.56 -74.78
N PHE A 116 -26.32 -4.74 -73.73
CA PHE A 116 -27.20 -3.58 -73.70
C PHE A 116 -26.81 -2.55 -74.76
N CYS A 117 -25.52 -2.28 -74.93
CA CYS A 117 -25.00 -1.40 -75.98
C CYS A 117 -25.31 -1.94 -77.38
N LEU A 118 -25.02 -3.22 -77.66
CA LEU A 118 -25.33 -3.87 -78.93
C LEU A 118 -26.84 -3.90 -79.23
N CYS A 119 -27.66 -4.29 -78.25
CA CYS A 119 -29.12 -4.29 -78.38
C CYS A 119 -29.65 -2.88 -78.68
N ARG A 120 -29.07 -1.85 -78.06
CA ARG A 120 -29.43 -0.45 -78.29
C ARG A 120 -29.00 0.05 -79.67
N CYS A 121 -27.85 -0.37 -80.18
CA CYS A 121 -27.42 -0.10 -81.55
C CYS A 121 -28.35 -0.76 -82.59
N CYS A 122 -28.98 -1.89 -82.25
CA CYS A 122 -30.02 -2.55 -83.04
C CYS A 122 -31.44 -2.04 -82.71
N GLU A 123 -31.58 -0.81 -82.22
CA GLU A 123 -32.85 -0.16 -81.85
C GLU A 123 -33.66 -0.84 -80.72
N ASN A 124 -33.19 -1.94 -80.12
CA ASN A 124 -33.82 -2.57 -78.96
C ASN A 124 -33.35 -1.96 -77.62
N CYS A 125 -33.84 -2.44 -76.47
CA CYS A 125 -33.43 -1.95 -75.13
C CYS A 125 -33.56 -0.43 -74.91
N GLY A 126 -34.58 0.18 -75.55
CA GLY A 126 -34.82 1.62 -75.50
C GLY A 126 -33.98 2.45 -76.47
N GLY A 127 -33.35 1.81 -77.46
CA GLY A 127 -32.75 2.46 -78.64
C GLY A 127 -33.80 3.04 -79.58
N GLU A 128 -34.93 2.35 -79.76
CA GLU A 128 -36.07 2.79 -80.58
C GLU A 128 -36.59 4.14 -80.08
N MET A 129 -36.45 5.16 -80.92
CA MET A 129 -36.90 6.54 -80.65
C MET A 129 -38.38 6.69 -81.01
N HIS A 130 -39.19 5.75 -80.49
CA HIS A 130 -40.63 5.70 -80.64
C HIS A 130 -41.30 5.69 -79.26
N GLN A 131 -42.34 6.51 -79.08
CA GLN A 131 -43.10 6.57 -77.83
C GLN A 131 -44.56 6.17 -78.02
N ARG A 132 -44.92 5.02 -77.43
CA ARG A 132 -46.32 4.57 -77.34
C ARG A 132 -47.08 5.37 -76.28
N GLN A 133 -48.22 5.97 -76.65
CA GLN A 133 -49.09 6.66 -75.71
C GLN A 133 -49.75 5.63 -74.77
N ARG A 134 -49.50 5.77 -73.46
CA ARG A 134 -50.13 4.94 -72.42
C ARG A 134 -51.06 5.81 -71.58
N LYS A 135 -52.23 5.27 -71.25
CA LYS A 135 -53.27 5.95 -70.44
C LYS A 135 -52.76 6.53 -69.10
N ASN A 136 -51.66 6.00 -68.56
CA ASN A 136 -51.04 6.42 -67.29
C ASN A 136 -49.61 6.98 -67.45
N ALA A 137 -49.25 7.56 -68.60
CA ALA A 137 -47.88 8.02 -68.89
C ALA A 137 -47.33 9.03 -67.86
N ASP A 138 -48.14 10.00 -67.43
CA ASP A 138 -47.73 10.99 -66.41
C ASP A 138 -47.43 10.34 -65.05
N CYS A 139 -48.26 9.37 -64.64
CA CYS A 139 -48.05 8.63 -63.40
C CYS A 139 -46.78 7.75 -63.46
N GLN A 140 -46.50 7.13 -64.61
CA GLN A 140 -45.28 6.34 -64.81
C GLN A 140 -44.03 7.23 -64.80
N ARG A 141 -44.09 8.41 -65.43
CA ARG A 141 -43.00 9.41 -65.37
C ARG A 141 -42.76 9.86 -63.94
N ALA A 142 -43.82 10.25 -63.22
CA ALA A 142 -43.71 10.68 -61.83
C ALA A 142 -43.09 9.59 -60.95
N PHE A 143 -43.55 8.34 -61.09
CA PHE A 143 -42.97 7.20 -60.37
C PHE A 143 -41.48 7.00 -60.65
N TYR A 144 -41.06 6.95 -61.92
CA TYR A 144 -39.66 6.77 -62.26
C TYR A 144 -38.79 7.95 -61.82
N THR A 145 -39.29 9.18 -61.89
CA THR A 145 -38.60 10.38 -61.37
C THR A 145 -38.42 10.28 -59.86
N THR A 146 -39.47 10.01 -59.09
CA THR A 146 -39.39 9.90 -57.62
C THR A 146 -38.47 8.76 -57.20
N MET A 147 -38.57 7.59 -57.84
CA MET A 147 -37.70 6.45 -57.54
C MET A 147 -36.25 6.73 -57.91
N LEU A 148 -35.98 7.41 -59.03
CA LEU A 148 -34.62 7.77 -59.41
C LEU A 148 -34.01 8.79 -58.45
N ILE A 149 -34.78 9.78 -58.00
CA ILE A 149 -34.38 10.71 -56.93
C ILE A 149 -34.04 9.93 -55.65
N ALA A 150 -34.94 9.04 -55.20
CA ALA A 150 -34.73 8.23 -54.01
C ALA A 150 -33.44 7.39 -54.11
N THR A 151 -33.24 6.66 -55.21
CA THR A 151 -32.01 5.87 -55.42
C THR A 151 -30.76 6.76 -55.49
N SER A 152 -30.85 7.95 -56.09
CA SER A 152 -29.72 8.89 -56.16
C SER A 152 -29.37 9.45 -54.78
N CYS A 153 -30.35 9.70 -53.91
CA CYS A 153 -30.11 10.09 -52.52
C CYS A 153 -29.40 8.98 -51.71
N PHE A 154 -29.77 7.71 -51.89
CA PHE A 154 -29.07 6.59 -51.27
C PHE A 154 -27.62 6.47 -51.75
N ILE A 155 -27.38 6.60 -53.06
CA ILE A 155 -26.02 6.60 -53.63
C ILE A 155 -25.21 7.79 -53.09
N SER A 156 -25.79 9.00 -53.02
CA SER A 156 -25.11 10.17 -52.41
C SER A 156 -24.73 9.92 -50.95
N THR A 157 -25.60 9.27 -50.18
CA THR A 157 -25.30 8.92 -48.78
C THR A 157 -24.13 7.95 -48.69
N GLY A 158 -24.09 6.93 -49.55
CA GLY A 158 -22.97 5.98 -49.62
C GLY A 158 -21.64 6.65 -49.97
N VAL A 159 -21.64 7.62 -50.90
CA VAL A 159 -20.44 8.42 -51.22
C VAL A 159 -20.01 9.29 -50.03
N LEU A 160 -20.95 9.90 -49.32
CA LEU A 160 -20.63 10.68 -48.11
C LEU A 160 -20.00 9.81 -47.02
N VAL A 161 -20.53 8.60 -46.79
CA VAL A 161 -19.95 7.61 -45.86
C VAL A 161 -18.53 7.26 -46.27
N ALA A 162 -18.29 6.94 -47.54
CA ALA A 162 -16.95 6.63 -48.04
C ALA A 162 -15.98 7.82 -47.92
N TYR A 163 -16.45 9.03 -48.21
CA TYR A 163 -15.66 10.25 -48.05
C TYR A 163 -15.26 10.51 -46.59
N VAL A 164 -16.23 10.41 -45.67
CA VAL A 164 -16.00 10.62 -44.23
C VAL A 164 -15.02 9.59 -43.68
N ALA A 165 -15.15 8.32 -44.09
CA ALA A 165 -14.23 7.26 -43.71
C ALA A 165 -12.79 7.54 -44.17
N ASN A 166 -12.61 7.95 -45.44
CA ASN A 166 -11.30 8.34 -45.96
C ASN A 166 -10.74 9.59 -45.24
N HIS A 167 -11.60 10.56 -44.92
CA HIS A 167 -11.19 11.75 -44.18
C HIS A 167 -10.73 11.43 -42.75
N ASN A 168 -11.37 10.47 -42.08
CA ASN A 168 -10.99 10.04 -40.73
C ASN A 168 -9.57 9.49 -40.67
N ILE A 169 -9.18 8.63 -41.62
CA ILE A 169 -7.79 8.12 -41.72
C ILE A 169 -6.80 9.27 -41.76
N SER A 170 -7.05 10.27 -42.62
CA SER A 170 -6.18 11.46 -42.71
C SER A 170 -6.19 12.29 -41.42
N ALA A 171 -7.34 12.44 -40.76
CA ALA A 171 -7.45 13.21 -39.52
C ALA A 171 -6.69 12.57 -38.36
N GLN A 172 -6.66 11.23 -38.28
CA GLN A 172 -6.01 10.51 -37.19
C GLN A 172 -4.49 10.35 -37.32
N VAL A 173 -3.89 10.75 -38.45
CA VAL A 173 -2.43 10.75 -38.64
C VAL A 173 -1.71 11.52 -37.52
N ARG A 174 -2.23 12.68 -37.12
CA ARG A 174 -1.66 13.48 -36.02
C ARG A 174 -1.74 12.74 -34.68
N SER A 175 -2.85 12.05 -34.43
CA SER A 175 -3.05 11.20 -33.25
C SER A 175 -2.05 10.03 -33.23
N THR A 176 -1.83 9.37 -34.36
CA THR A 176 -0.81 8.32 -34.52
C THR A 176 0.59 8.84 -34.21
N LYS A 177 0.98 9.98 -34.78
CA LYS A 177 2.29 10.62 -34.50
C LYS A 177 2.46 10.94 -33.02
N ARG A 178 1.41 11.44 -32.36
CA ARG A 178 1.42 11.70 -30.91
C ARG A 178 1.60 10.41 -30.11
N LEU A 179 0.80 9.38 -30.38
CA LEU A 179 0.87 8.10 -29.68
C LEU A 179 2.25 7.45 -29.83
N VAL A 180 2.81 7.41 -31.04
CA VAL A 180 4.14 6.86 -31.26
C VAL A 180 5.21 7.64 -30.50
N ASN A 181 5.19 8.97 -30.57
CA ASN A 181 6.21 9.80 -29.92
C ASN A 181 6.14 9.73 -28.39
N THR A 182 4.92 9.71 -27.82
CA THR A 182 4.72 9.58 -26.36
C THR A 182 5.11 8.19 -25.86
N ASN A 183 4.73 7.11 -26.56
CA ASN A 183 5.14 5.75 -26.19
C ASN A 183 6.67 5.59 -26.20
N ILE A 184 7.35 6.09 -27.23
CA ILE A 184 8.82 6.02 -27.31
C ILE A 184 9.47 6.83 -26.19
N ARG A 185 8.93 8.01 -25.85
CA ARG A 185 9.41 8.82 -24.73
C ARG A 185 9.24 8.08 -23.40
N ASP A 186 8.08 7.48 -23.17
CA ASP A 186 7.79 6.71 -21.96
C ASP A 186 8.71 5.49 -21.81
N LEU A 187 9.01 4.78 -22.91
CA LEU A 187 9.98 3.69 -22.90
C LEU A 187 11.41 4.16 -22.62
N LYS A 188 11.81 5.34 -23.12
CA LYS A 188 13.12 5.93 -22.77
C LYS A 188 13.17 6.34 -21.31
N SER A 189 12.11 6.95 -20.79
CA SER A 189 11.99 7.27 -19.35
C SER A 189 12.05 6.00 -18.51
N PHE A 190 11.31 4.95 -18.88
CA PHE A 190 11.38 3.63 -18.27
C PHE A 190 12.83 3.11 -18.20
N ALA A 191 13.56 3.14 -19.32
CA ALA A 191 14.94 2.68 -19.37
C ALA A 191 15.92 3.55 -18.57
N ASN A 192 15.70 4.86 -18.52
CA ASN A 192 16.61 5.78 -17.82
C ASN A 192 16.41 5.78 -16.30
N TYR A 193 15.18 5.58 -15.82
CA TYR A 193 14.88 5.61 -14.38
C TYR A 193 15.07 4.26 -13.68
N THR A 194 14.97 3.14 -14.40
CA THR A 194 15.12 1.79 -13.82
C THR A 194 16.43 1.61 -13.03
N PRO A 195 17.62 2.03 -13.54
CA PRO A 195 18.86 1.93 -12.77
C PRO A 195 18.82 2.76 -11.48
N ALA A 196 18.31 3.99 -11.54
CA ALA A 196 18.21 4.88 -10.38
C ALA A 196 17.27 4.32 -9.29
N GLN A 197 16.18 3.65 -9.68
CA GLN A 197 15.29 2.97 -8.74
C GLN A 197 15.99 1.79 -8.04
N ILE A 198 16.77 0.99 -8.79
CA ILE A 198 17.56 -0.12 -8.23
C ILE A 198 18.63 0.42 -7.27
N ASP A 199 19.34 1.47 -7.66
CA ASP A 199 20.35 2.12 -6.82
C ASP A 199 19.72 2.66 -5.52
N TYR A 200 18.53 3.27 -5.60
CA TYR A 200 17.79 3.72 -4.43
C TYR A 200 17.49 2.57 -3.45
N LEU A 201 16.96 1.45 -3.93
CA LEU A 201 16.71 0.25 -3.11
C LEU A 201 17.99 -0.22 -2.39
N THR A 202 19.11 -0.31 -3.11
CA THR A 202 20.38 -0.73 -2.49
C THR A 202 20.91 0.27 -1.48
N ALA A 203 20.71 1.57 -1.70
CA ALA A 203 21.11 2.61 -0.77
C ALA A 203 20.31 2.53 0.55
N GLN A 204 19.02 2.13 0.50
CA GLN A 204 18.18 2.00 1.69
C GLN A 204 18.60 0.87 2.64
N TYR A 205 19.49 -0.04 2.22
CA TYR A 205 20.15 -0.97 3.15
C TYR A 205 20.86 -0.21 4.29
N THR A 206 21.38 0.99 4.01
CA THR A 206 22.04 1.83 5.02
C THR A 206 21.11 2.25 6.15
N VAL A 207 19.79 2.36 5.93
CA VAL A 207 18.82 2.68 6.99
C VAL A 207 18.76 1.56 8.01
N ALA A 208 18.55 0.31 7.54
CA ALA A 208 18.55 -0.86 8.41
C ALA A 208 19.91 -1.06 9.09
N LYS A 209 21.00 -0.94 8.33
CA LYS A 209 22.38 -1.02 8.85
C LYS A 209 22.62 0.01 9.95
N ASN A 210 22.33 1.29 9.71
CA ASN A 210 22.56 2.36 10.69
C ASN A 210 21.71 2.19 11.94
N ARG A 211 20.47 1.69 11.81
CA ARG A 211 19.65 1.36 12.98
C ARG A 211 20.28 0.25 13.81
N VAL A 212 20.77 -0.81 13.17
CA VAL A 212 21.47 -1.88 13.87
C VAL A 212 22.78 -1.38 14.49
N LEU A 213 23.58 -0.59 13.78
CA LEU A 213 24.79 0.03 14.33
C LEU A 213 24.49 0.86 15.58
N SER A 214 23.43 1.68 15.54
CA SER A 214 22.96 2.46 16.69
C SER A 214 22.56 1.54 17.86
N ASN A 215 21.86 0.43 17.59
CA ASN A 215 21.50 -0.53 18.64
C ASN A 215 22.70 -1.29 19.21
N LEU A 216 23.74 -1.54 18.41
CA LEU A 216 24.98 -2.19 18.84
C LEU A 216 25.83 -1.23 19.69
N GLU A 217 25.90 0.05 19.31
CA GLU A 217 26.59 1.09 20.08
C GLU A 217 25.89 1.38 21.41
N ASN A 218 24.60 1.10 21.49
CA ASN A 218 23.80 1.21 22.71
C ASN A 218 23.48 -0.16 23.32
N ILE A 219 24.34 -1.17 23.13
CA ILE A 219 24.08 -2.53 23.65
C ILE A 219 24.03 -2.57 25.19
N GLY A 220 24.83 -1.75 25.88
CA GLY A 220 24.78 -1.60 27.33
C GLY A 220 23.38 -1.23 27.84
N PRO A 221 22.81 -0.07 27.47
CA PRO A 221 21.46 0.31 27.91
C PRO A 221 20.34 -0.53 27.28
N LEU A 222 20.52 -1.11 26.08
CA LEU A 222 19.47 -1.91 25.47
C LEU A 222 19.41 -3.34 26.01
N LEU A 223 20.52 -4.07 26.02
CA LEU A 223 20.60 -5.45 26.49
C LEU A 223 20.94 -5.50 27.99
N GLY A 224 21.95 -4.74 28.41
CA GLY A 224 22.41 -4.72 29.79
C GLY A 224 21.38 -4.22 30.79
N ASP A 225 20.63 -3.16 30.50
CA ASP A 225 19.52 -2.73 31.39
C ASP A 225 18.40 -3.76 31.47
N ARG A 226 18.13 -4.51 30.37
CA ARG A 226 17.12 -5.58 30.39
C ARG A 226 17.58 -6.73 31.29
N ILE A 227 18.85 -7.10 31.24
CA ILE A 227 19.44 -8.12 32.13
C ILE A 227 19.40 -7.61 33.58
N HIS A 228 19.86 -6.37 33.82
CA HIS A 228 19.84 -5.72 35.13
C HIS A 228 18.43 -5.73 35.72
N LYS A 229 17.40 -5.24 35.01
CA LYS A 229 16.00 -5.23 35.47
C LYS A 229 15.42 -6.60 35.82
N GLN A 230 15.86 -7.66 35.13
CA GLN A 230 15.40 -9.01 35.46
C GLN A 230 16.03 -9.53 36.75
N LEU A 231 17.32 -9.24 36.95
CA LEU A 231 18.06 -9.63 38.16
C LEU A 231 17.74 -8.71 39.36
N GLU A 232 17.39 -7.45 39.11
CA GLU A 232 17.08 -6.43 40.11
C GLU A 232 15.97 -6.89 41.06
N LYS A 233 15.00 -7.64 40.55
CA LYS A 233 13.87 -8.21 41.30
C LYS A 233 14.28 -9.09 42.47
N GLU A 234 15.43 -9.76 42.36
CA GLU A 234 15.96 -10.64 43.40
C GLU A 234 17.09 -9.93 44.18
N VAL A 235 17.91 -9.12 43.50
CA VAL A 235 19.11 -8.48 44.08
C VAL A 235 18.77 -7.34 45.05
N VAL A 236 17.88 -6.43 44.65
CA VAL A 236 17.56 -5.24 45.47
C VAL A 236 16.94 -5.62 46.81
N PRO A 237 15.96 -6.54 46.88
CA PRO A 237 15.41 -6.97 48.18
C PRO A 237 16.45 -7.60 49.12
N ALA A 238 17.45 -8.33 48.59
CA ALA A 238 18.51 -8.91 49.41
C ALA A 238 19.43 -7.82 50.01
N LEU A 239 19.83 -6.84 49.21
CA LEU A 239 20.64 -5.71 49.66
C LEU A 239 19.88 -4.78 50.62
N ASP A 240 18.60 -4.50 50.38
CA ASP A 240 17.75 -3.70 51.28
C ASP A 240 17.59 -4.34 52.65
N ASN A 241 17.48 -5.67 52.70
CA ASN A 241 17.40 -6.41 53.96
C ASN A 241 18.70 -6.27 54.78
N ALA A 242 19.86 -6.28 54.12
CA ALA A 242 21.15 -6.00 54.77
C ALA A 242 21.26 -4.54 55.22
N LEU A 243 20.83 -3.59 54.38
CA LEU A 243 20.84 -2.17 54.73
C LEU A 243 19.96 -1.89 55.95
N ARG A 244 18.80 -2.53 56.06
CA ARG A 244 17.91 -2.40 57.24
C ARG A 244 18.58 -2.87 58.53
N MET A 245 19.54 -3.80 58.47
CA MET A 245 20.28 -4.22 59.68
C MET A 245 21.17 -3.11 60.24
N THR A 246 21.62 -2.18 59.42
CA THR A 246 22.37 -0.99 59.91
C THR A 246 21.49 -0.13 60.83
N GLY A 247 20.20 0.02 60.49
CA GLY A 247 19.22 0.68 61.35
C GLY A 247 19.02 -0.06 62.66
N ALA A 248 18.87 -1.38 62.61
CA ALA A 248 18.73 -2.23 63.78
C ALA A 248 19.97 -2.18 64.71
N MET A 249 21.19 -2.13 64.14
CA MET A 249 22.42 -1.96 64.91
C MET A 249 22.43 -0.63 65.68
N ARG A 250 22.05 0.47 65.02
CA ARG A 250 22.00 1.80 65.65
C ARG A 250 20.93 1.90 66.73
N GLU A 251 19.73 1.36 66.48
CA GLU A 251 18.65 1.30 67.47
C GLU A 251 19.04 0.45 68.68
N THR A 252 19.77 -0.65 68.46
CA THR A 252 20.27 -1.52 69.55
C THR A 252 21.31 -0.79 70.40
N LYS A 253 22.23 -0.06 69.77
CA LYS A 253 23.20 0.78 70.48
C LYS A 253 22.50 1.82 71.35
N GLU A 254 21.59 2.59 70.75
CA GLU A 254 20.84 3.64 71.46
C GLU A 254 20.04 3.06 72.64
N ALA A 255 19.44 1.88 72.47
CA ALA A 255 18.73 1.19 73.55
C ALA A 255 19.69 0.75 74.68
N LEU A 256 20.88 0.24 74.36
CA LEU A 256 21.90 -0.14 75.35
C LEU A 256 22.47 1.08 76.10
N GLU A 257 22.74 2.19 75.39
CA GLU A 257 23.17 3.46 76.00
C GLU A 257 22.11 3.99 76.97
N ASN A 258 20.83 3.93 76.57
CA ASN A 258 19.72 4.32 77.42
C ASN A 258 19.60 3.42 78.66
N VAL A 259 19.82 2.10 78.54
CA VAL A 259 19.83 1.18 79.69
C VAL A 259 20.99 1.49 80.62
N SER A 260 22.21 1.63 80.10
CA SER A 260 23.41 1.92 80.89
C SER A 260 23.24 3.23 81.66
N THR A 261 22.86 4.31 80.97
CA THR A 261 22.68 5.63 81.59
C THR A 261 21.52 5.64 82.60
N ALA A 262 20.38 5.02 82.28
CA ALA A 262 19.25 4.96 83.20
C ALA A 262 19.57 4.11 84.44
N LEU A 263 20.32 3.02 84.28
CA LEU A 263 20.74 2.16 85.38
C LEU A 263 21.70 2.89 86.32
N GLU A 264 22.71 3.60 85.79
CA GLU A 264 23.65 4.39 86.58
C GLU A 264 22.93 5.48 87.40
N MET A 265 22.00 6.22 86.77
CA MET A 265 21.16 7.20 87.46
C MET A 265 20.32 6.55 88.57
N LEU A 266 19.70 5.39 88.31
CA LEU A 266 18.88 4.70 89.29
C LEU A 266 19.72 4.15 90.46
N GLN A 267 20.92 3.64 90.22
CA GLN A 267 21.81 3.16 91.26
C GLN A 267 22.24 4.30 92.19
N ASP A 268 22.74 5.42 91.66
CA ASP A 268 23.11 6.59 92.47
C ASP A 268 21.90 7.17 93.23
N ALA A 269 20.76 7.32 92.54
CA ALA A 269 19.54 7.84 93.15
C ALA A 269 18.96 6.91 94.23
N THR A 270 19.09 5.59 94.09
CA THR A 270 18.67 4.61 95.11
C THR A 270 19.44 4.82 96.42
N GLY A 271 20.76 5.04 96.35
CA GLY A 271 21.57 5.29 97.54
C GLY A 271 21.18 6.60 98.26
N ARG A 272 20.95 7.67 97.49
CA ARG A 272 20.51 8.97 98.00
C ARG A 272 19.12 8.92 98.62
N LEU A 273 18.18 8.24 97.97
CA LEU A 273 16.81 8.10 98.44
C LEU A 273 16.73 7.23 99.69
N GLN A 274 17.48 6.12 99.74
CA GLN A 274 17.59 5.29 100.95
C GLN A 274 18.08 6.11 102.15
N SER A 275 19.12 6.94 101.94
CA SER A 275 19.65 7.83 102.98
C SER A 275 18.60 8.86 103.41
N SER A 276 17.95 9.52 102.45
CA SER A 276 16.94 10.56 102.72
C SER A 276 15.72 10.00 103.48
N LEU A 277 15.18 8.85 103.05
CA LEU A 277 14.06 8.20 103.72
C LEU A 277 14.44 7.64 105.08
N SER A 278 15.65 7.07 105.24
CA SER A 278 16.14 6.57 106.53
C SER A 278 16.36 7.72 107.54
N ASN A 279 16.94 8.83 107.07
CA ASN A 279 17.13 10.04 107.88
C ASN A 279 15.79 10.63 108.29
N GLU A 280 14.82 10.71 107.39
CA GLU A 280 13.49 11.19 107.75
C GLU A 280 12.74 10.25 108.68
N ARG A 281 12.82 8.94 108.45
CA ARG A 281 12.24 7.94 109.37
C ARG A 281 12.83 8.04 110.77
N SER A 282 14.16 8.22 110.89
CA SER A 282 14.84 8.41 112.18
C SER A 282 14.43 9.73 112.83
N SER A 283 14.39 10.83 112.07
CA SER A 283 14.01 12.15 112.57
C SER A 283 12.55 12.18 113.03
N LEU A 284 11.64 11.61 112.24
CA LEU A 284 10.23 11.46 112.60
C LEU A 284 10.05 10.54 113.82
N SER A 285 10.83 9.46 113.94
CA SER A 285 10.85 8.61 115.14
C SER A 285 11.31 9.37 116.39
N ASN A 286 12.32 10.23 116.27
CA ASN A 286 12.81 11.07 117.37
C ASN A 286 11.74 12.08 117.80
N THR A 287 11.09 12.74 116.85
CA THR A 287 9.96 13.66 117.10
C THR A 287 8.81 12.94 117.84
N LEU A 288 8.52 11.69 117.49
CA LEU A 288 7.47 10.89 118.14
C LEU A 288 7.84 10.42 119.56
N ASN A 289 9.13 10.42 119.91
CA ASN A 289 9.63 10.08 121.24
C ASN A 289 9.65 11.28 122.20
N ASP A 290 9.19 12.46 121.75
CA ASP A 290 9.01 13.63 122.61
C ASP A 290 8.04 13.33 123.76
N PRO A 291 8.29 13.81 124.99
CA PRO A 291 7.40 13.63 126.13
C PRO A 291 5.94 14.04 125.85
N ALA A 292 5.71 15.00 124.96
CA ALA A 292 4.38 15.44 124.53
C ALA A 292 3.53 14.29 123.94
N CYS A 293 4.15 13.27 123.36
CA CYS A 293 3.47 12.09 122.82
C CYS A 293 3.06 11.04 123.89
N THR A 294 3.35 11.26 125.17
CA THR A 294 2.91 10.38 126.29
C THR A 294 1.63 10.88 126.98
N ASN A 295 1.15 12.07 126.63
CA ASN A 295 -0.07 12.65 127.17
C ASN A 295 -1.32 11.94 126.60
N GLY A 296 -2.26 11.54 127.47
CA GLY A 296 -3.41 10.68 127.11
C GLY A 296 -4.31 11.20 125.99
N ALA A 297 -4.35 12.50 125.72
CA ALA A 297 -5.11 13.08 124.61
C ALA A 297 -4.41 13.00 123.24
N VAL A 298 -3.08 12.80 123.22
CA VAL A 298 -2.23 12.86 122.01
C VAL A 298 -1.55 11.51 121.72
N ALA A 299 -1.42 10.65 122.73
CA ALA A 299 -0.71 9.38 122.66
C ALA A 299 -1.25 8.43 121.58
N HIS A 300 -2.56 8.41 121.33
CA HIS A 300 -3.16 7.58 120.28
C HIS A 300 -2.62 7.98 118.90
N THR A 301 -2.71 9.26 118.53
CA THR A 301 -2.25 9.78 117.23
C THR A 301 -0.75 9.55 117.02
N CYS A 302 0.10 9.81 118.03
CA CYS A 302 1.53 9.53 117.94
C CYS A 302 1.82 8.02 117.75
N ASN A 303 1.07 7.13 118.40
CA ASN A 303 1.24 5.69 118.23
C ASN A 303 0.77 5.20 116.86
N THR A 304 -0.30 5.80 116.30
CA THR A 304 -0.74 5.53 114.93
C THR A 304 0.35 5.88 113.92
N ILE A 305 0.95 7.07 114.03
CA ILE A 305 2.06 7.49 113.14
C ILE A 305 3.29 6.60 113.37
N ARG A 306 3.60 6.23 114.62
CA ARG A 306 4.71 5.31 114.92
C ARG A 306 4.53 3.96 114.22
N GLY A 307 3.30 3.48 114.09
CA GLY A 307 2.95 2.26 113.36
C GLY A 307 3.17 2.35 111.84
N THR A 308 3.16 3.55 111.24
CA THR A 308 3.33 3.73 109.80
C THR A 308 4.77 4.02 109.37
N LEU A 309 5.69 4.32 110.31
CA LEU A 309 7.12 4.58 110.00
C LEU A 309 7.81 3.48 109.19
N GLY A 310 7.35 2.22 109.32
CA GLY A 310 7.85 1.10 108.55
C GLY A 310 7.61 1.21 107.04
N GLN A 311 6.64 2.02 106.63
CA GLN A 311 6.25 2.25 105.23
C GLN A 311 7.17 3.25 104.51
N LEU A 312 7.90 4.10 105.25
CA LEU A 312 8.93 4.99 104.71
C LEU A 312 10.22 4.18 104.43
N GLY A 313 10.23 3.50 103.28
CA GLY A 313 11.36 2.70 102.81
C GLY A 313 11.34 2.53 101.30
N LEU A 314 12.45 2.04 100.76
CA LEU A 314 12.57 1.68 99.35
C LEU A 314 11.81 0.40 99.03
N SER A 315 11.20 0.34 97.84
CA SER A 315 10.60 -0.89 97.32
C SER A 315 11.55 -1.63 96.37
N GLY A 316 12.20 -0.89 95.45
CA GLY A 316 13.20 -1.41 94.53
C GLY A 316 14.64 -1.12 94.98
N ASN A 317 15.55 -2.06 94.71
CA ASN A 317 16.99 -1.92 94.83
C ASN A 317 17.69 -2.19 93.49
N PHE A 318 18.06 -1.12 92.79
CA PHE A 318 18.70 -1.19 91.48
C PHE A 318 20.21 -1.51 91.50
N HIS A 319 20.84 -1.59 92.69
CA HIS A 319 22.27 -1.98 92.81
C HIS A 319 22.52 -3.45 92.49
N GLY A 320 21.49 -4.29 92.53
CA GLY A 320 21.62 -5.73 92.24
C GLY A 320 21.55 -6.10 90.75
N LEU A 321 21.33 -5.12 89.86
CA LEU A 321 21.18 -5.37 88.43
C LEU A 321 22.56 -5.38 87.71
N PRO A 322 22.80 -6.34 86.80
CA PRO A 322 24.07 -6.48 86.10
C PRO A 322 24.23 -5.41 85.02
N ASP A 323 25.40 -4.80 84.89
CA ASP A 323 25.68 -3.79 83.86
C ASP A 323 25.66 -4.36 82.43
N VAL A 324 25.23 -3.52 81.46
CA VAL A 324 25.18 -3.84 80.02
C VAL A 324 26.36 -3.30 79.22
N SER A 325 27.33 -2.64 79.87
CA SER A 325 28.55 -2.13 79.22
C SER A 325 29.30 -3.16 78.35
N PRO A 326 29.40 -4.46 78.71
CA PRO A 326 30.03 -5.46 77.83
C PRO A 326 29.32 -5.61 76.48
N GLN A 327 27.98 -5.66 76.50
CA GLN A 327 27.16 -5.75 75.29
C GLN A 327 27.23 -4.47 74.48
N LEU A 328 27.24 -3.31 75.13
CA LEU A 328 27.43 -2.01 74.47
C LEU A 328 28.78 -1.93 73.75
N ALA A 329 29.87 -2.36 74.42
CA ALA A 329 31.20 -2.41 73.82
C ALA A 329 31.27 -3.36 72.61
N ASN A 330 30.57 -4.49 72.66
CA ASN A 330 30.48 -5.43 71.54
C ASN A 330 29.73 -4.81 70.35
N VAL A 331 28.60 -4.13 70.59
CA VAL A 331 27.86 -3.42 69.53
C VAL A 331 28.68 -2.25 68.96
N ASP A 332 29.40 -1.51 69.79
CA ASP A 332 30.33 -0.45 69.34
C ASP A 332 31.46 -1.00 68.47
N ASN A 333 31.98 -2.18 68.78
CA ASN A 333 32.97 -2.84 67.94
C ASN A 333 32.41 -3.23 66.57
N VAL A 334 31.16 -3.69 66.50
CA VAL A 334 30.48 -4.01 65.22
C VAL A 334 30.27 -2.74 64.38
N LEU A 335 29.86 -1.64 65.00
CA LEU A 335 29.59 -0.37 64.33
C LEU A 335 30.85 0.34 63.80
N LYS A 336 32.06 -0.13 64.12
CA LYS A 336 33.31 0.34 63.48
C LYS A 336 33.36 -0.03 62.00
N THR A 337 32.71 -1.14 61.61
CA THR A 337 32.56 -1.54 60.22
C THR A 337 31.35 -0.83 59.63
N ASP A 338 31.56 0.01 58.61
CA ASP A 338 30.48 0.71 57.92
C ASP A 338 29.75 -0.22 56.95
N LEU A 339 28.86 -1.04 57.50
CA LEU A 339 28.02 -1.96 56.73
C LEU A 339 27.17 -1.21 55.70
N SER A 340 26.76 0.03 55.97
CA SER A 340 26.02 0.84 55.00
C SER A 340 26.86 1.09 53.75
N ASN A 341 28.11 1.50 53.90
CA ASN A 341 29.03 1.70 52.78
C ASN A 341 29.32 0.38 52.03
N ILE A 342 29.50 -0.74 52.73
CA ILE A 342 29.71 -2.05 52.09
C ILE A 342 28.49 -2.46 51.25
N VAL A 343 27.26 -2.31 51.78
CA VAL A 343 26.03 -2.60 51.02
C VAL A 343 25.88 -1.65 49.83
N GLN A 344 26.25 -0.37 49.97
CA GLN A 344 26.26 0.58 48.85
C GLN A 344 27.26 0.21 47.75
N LYS A 345 28.42 -0.36 48.09
CA LYS A 345 29.33 -0.94 47.09
C LYS A 345 28.67 -2.11 46.35
N GLY A 346 27.91 -2.95 47.05
CA GLY A 346 27.11 -4.02 46.44
C GLY A 346 26.11 -3.47 45.41
N TYR A 347 25.38 -2.41 45.76
CA TYR A 347 24.50 -1.69 44.83
C TYR A 347 25.26 -1.15 43.61
N ALA A 348 26.39 -0.49 43.83
CA ALA A 348 27.21 0.08 42.75
C ALA A 348 27.76 -1.01 41.80
N SER A 349 28.21 -2.13 42.36
CA SER A 349 28.70 -3.29 41.60
C SER A 349 27.61 -3.87 40.71
N PHE A 350 26.40 -4.08 41.26
CA PHE A 350 25.25 -4.57 40.50
C PHE A 350 24.76 -3.57 39.44
N ASN A 351 24.68 -2.28 39.76
CA ASN A 351 24.27 -1.23 38.83
C ASN A 351 25.27 -1.02 37.68
N ASN A 352 26.49 -1.54 37.77
CA ASN A 352 27.47 -1.53 36.70
C ASN A 352 27.25 -2.65 35.66
N THR A 353 26.23 -3.51 35.82
CA THR A 353 25.87 -4.58 34.87
C THR A 353 25.76 -4.10 33.42
N PRO A 354 25.11 -2.98 33.09
CA PRO A 354 25.01 -2.51 31.70
C PRO A 354 26.36 -2.21 31.06
N LYS A 355 27.28 -1.61 31.83
CA LYS A 355 28.64 -1.31 31.38
C LYS A 355 29.45 -2.59 31.20
N LEU A 356 29.29 -3.57 32.09
CA LEU A 356 29.97 -4.86 31.96
C LEU A 356 29.52 -5.62 30.71
N VAL A 357 28.23 -5.55 30.36
CA VAL A 357 27.70 -6.10 29.11
C VAL A 357 28.31 -5.39 27.90
N GLU A 358 28.43 -4.06 27.92
CA GLU A 358 29.08 -3.29 26.86
C GLU A 358 30.54 -3.69 26.65
N GLU A 359 31.34 -3.75 27.73
CA GLU A 359 32.76 -4.12 27.69
C GLU A 359 32.97 -5.56 27.22
N GLN A 360 32.16 -6.51 27.70
CA GLN A 360 32.32 -7.93 27.33
C GLN A 360 31.77 -8.27 25.93
N THR A 361 30.91 -7.41 25.35
CA THR A 361 30.35 -7.64 24.01
C THR A 361 31.09 -6.89 22.89
N GLU A 362 32.13 -6.11 23.21
CA GLU A 362 32.88 -5.29 22.25
C GLU A 362 33.36 -6.07 21.02
N ASN A 363 33.94 -7.27 21.23
CA ASN A 363 34.43 -8.12 20.14
C ASN A 363 33.29 -8.63 19.24
N VAL A 364 32.17 -9.04 19.83
CA VAL A 364 30.99 -9.52 19.08
C VAL A 364 30.38 -8.37 18.29
N VAL A 365 30.29 -7.17 18.89
CA VAL A 365 29.83 -5.96 18.21
C VAL A 365 30.73 -5.65 17.01
N ALA A 366 32.06 -5.71 17.17
CA ALA A 366 33.00 -5.48 16.07
C ALA A 366 32.85 -6.51 14.93
N GLU A 367 32.66 -7.79 15.25
CA GLU A 367 32.44 -8.85 14.27
C GLU A 367 31.13 -8.64 13.50
N VAL A 368 30.04 -8.29 14.22
CA VAL A 368 28.75 -7.96 13.61
C VAL A 368 28.87 -6.73 12.71
N LYS A 369 29.58 -5.67 13.14
CA LYS A 369 29.84 -4.48 12.29
C LYS A 369 30.51 -4.88 10.97
N GLY A 370 31.56 -5.70 11.00
CA GLY A 370 32.23 -6.20 9.80
C GLY A 370 31.33 -7.06 8.90
N MET A 371 30.46 -7.88 9.49
CA MET A 371 29.46 -8.65 8.76
C MET A 371 28.47 -7.74 8.02
N LEU A 372 27.98 -6.68 8.67
CA LEU A 372 27.05 -5.72 8.07
C LEU A 372 27.67 -4.98 6.89
N ASP A 373 28.96 -4.65 6.96
CA ASP A 373 29.72 -4.08 5.85
C ASP A 373 29.84 -5.06 4.67
N ARG A 374 30.16 -6.33 4.96
CA ARG A 374 30.25 -7.39 3.94
C ARG A 374 28.91 -7.60 3.23
N VAL A 375 27.81 -7.69 3.98
CA VAL A 375 26.46 -7.83 3.41
C VAL A 375 26.11 -6.64 2.52
N GLY A 376 26.45 -5.40 2.94
CA GLY A 376 26.28 -4.22 2.10
C GLY A 376 27.06 -4.31 0.77
N GLY A 377 28.29 -4.81 0.82
CA GLY A 377 29.11 -5.07 -0.37
C GLY A 377 28.52 -6.16 -1.27
N GLU A 378 27.98 -7.25 -0.71
CA GLU A 378 27.34 -8.33 -1.46
C GLU A 378 26.03 -7.86 -2.15
N ILE A 379 25.23 -7.01 -1.50
CA ILE A 379 24.03 -6.40 -2.10
C ILE A 379 24.40 -5.57 -3.33
N VAL A 380 25.40 -4.69 -3.22
CA VAL A 380 25.89 -3.87 -4.34
C VAL A 380 26.56 -4.74 -5.41
N GLY A 381 27.22 -5.83 -5.02
CA GLY A 381 27.80 -6.80 -5.96
C GLY A 381 26.73 -7.53 -6.77
N PHE A 382 25.62 -7.92 -6.13
CA PHE A 382 24.52 -8.63 -6.78
C PHE A 382 23.81 -7.76 -7.83
N THR A 383 23.58 -6.48 -7.55
CA THR A 383 22.97 -5.57 -8.54
C THR A 383 23.86 -5.36 -9.76
N LYS A 384 25.19 -5.31 -9.58
CA LYS A 384 26.17 -5.25 -10.68
C LYS A 384 26.28 -6.54 -11.49
N MET A 385 25.88 -7.68 -10.93
CA MET A 385 25.87 -8.96 -11.65
C MET A 385 24.78 -8.98 -12.73
N PHE A 386 23.73 -8.18 -12.57
CA PHE A 386 22.73 -7.98 -13.61
C PHE A 386 23.24 -6.92 -14.58
N PRO A 387 23.42 -7.21 -15.88
CA PRO A 387 23.82 -6.22 -16.87
C PRO A 387 22.63 -5.31 -17.23
N VAL A 388 22.00 -4.67 -16.23
CA VAL A 388 20.81 -3.82 -16.40
C VAL A 388 21.22 -2.64 -17.25
N GLU A 389 22.31 -1.99 -16.87
CA GLU A 389 22.79 -0.76 -17.49
C GLU A 389 23.16 -0.96 -18.96
N PRO A 390 23.98 -1.96 -19.35
CA PRO A 390 24.28 -2.22 -20.76
C PRO A 390 23.06 -2.67 -21.57
N ALA A 391 22.14 -3.46 -20.97
CA ALA A 391 20.92 -3.88 -21.63
C ALA A 391 19.98 -2.70 -21.91
N LEU A 392 19.79 -1.81 -20.93
CA LEU A 392 18.96 -0.62 -21.05
C LEU A 392 19.57 0.42 -22.00
N VAL A 393 20.90 0.57 -22.02
CA VAL A 393 21.58 1.43 -23.01
C VAL A 393 21.36 0.89 -24.44
N ASN A 394 21.48 -0.42 -24.64
CA ASN A 394 21.18 -1.05 -25.92
C ASN A 394 19.70 -0.89 -26.31
N PHE A 395 18.79 -1.03 -25.36
CA PHE A 395 17.37 -0.82 -25.57
C PHE A 395 17.06 0.64 -25.94
N THR A 396 17.59 1.62 -25.21
CA THR A 396 17.44 3.05 -25.52
C THR A 396 18.02 3.40 -26.90
N ARG A 397 19.13 2.76 -27.30
CA ARG A 397 19.69 2.89 -28.65
C ARG A 397 18.74 2.31 -29.71
N PHE A 398 18.21 1.10 -29.49
CA PHE A 398 17.22 0.48 -30.37
C PHE A 398 15.98 1.37 -30.54
N LEU A 399 15.46 1.95 -29.44
CA LEU A 399 14.34 2.88 -29.48
C LEU A 399 14.67 4.16 -30.24
N THR A 400 15.86 4.70 -30.07
CA THR A 400 16.28 5.93 -30.76
C THR A 400 16.49 5.69 -32.25
N GLU A 401 17.06 4.55 -32.64
CA GLU A 401 17.16 4.14 -34.04
C GLU A 401 15.77 3.90 -34.66
N GLY A 402 14.87 3.21 -33.95
CA GLY A 402 13.48 3.01 -34.35
C GLY A 402 12.74 4.33 -34.52
N GLN A 403 12.86 5.25 -33.56
CA GLN A 403 12.28 6.59 -33.61
C GLN A 403 12.77 7.37 -34.83
N LYS A 404 14.08 7.37 -35.11
CA LYS A 404 14.63 8.05 -36.30
C LYS A 404 14.06 7.49 -37.59
N LYS A 405 13.90 6.16 -37.69
CA LYS A 405 13.27 5.53 -38.86
C LYS A 405 11.82 5.97 -39.00
N ILE A 406 11.05 6.01 -37.92
CA ILE A 406 9.65 6.42 -37.95
C ILE A 406 9.52 7.93 -38.25
N GLU A 407 10.34 8.77 -37.63
CA GLU A 407 10.37 10.22 -37.84
C GLU A 407 10.76 10.58 -39.27
N ALA A 408 11.62 9.79 -39.92
CA ALA A 408 11.93 9.97 -41.34
C ALA A 408 10.71 9.77 -42.26
N PHE A 409 9.68 9.03 -41.82
CA PHE A 409 8.41 8.89 -42.56
C PHE A 409 7.43 10.05 -42.31
N TYR A 410 7.51 10.77 -41.18
CA TYR A 410 6.61 11.88 -40.88
C TYR A 410 6.59 13.04 -41.90
N PRO A 411 7.73 13.59 -42.39
CA PRO A 411 7.70 14.70 -43.35
C PRO A 411 7.09 14.29 -44.70
N GLN A 412 7.13 13.00 -45.07
CA GLN A 412 6.46 12.48 -46.26
C GLN A 412 4.93 12.48 -46.10
N ILE A 413 4.44 12.30 -44.88
CA ILE A 413 3.02 12.35 -44.55
C ILE A 413 2.54 13.80 -44.37
N ASP A 414 3.32 14.66 -43.70
CA ASP A 414 3.02 16.08 -43.50
C ASP A 414 3.04 16.86 -44.84
N GLN A 415 3.84 16.45 -45.83
CA GLN A 415 3.80 17.00 -47.19
C GLN A 415 2.46 16.76 -47.92
N MET A 416 1.66 15.75 -47.53
CA MET A 416 0.33 15.51 -48.10
C MET A 416 -0.74 16.49 -47.58
N ASP A 417 -0.59 17.01 -46.36
CA ASP A 417 -1.46 18.06 -45.83
C ASP A 417 -1.10 19.45 -46.40
N PHE A 418 0.17 19.70 -46.75
CA PHE A 418 0.58 20.99 -47.33
C PHE A 418 0.01 21.24 -48.74
N TYR A 419 -0.12 20.19 -49.58
CA TYR A 419 -0.78 20.29 -50.89
C TYR A 419 -2.31 20.42 -50.82
N ARG A 420 -2.92 20.32 -49.63
CA ARG A 420 -4.38 20.43 -49.43
C ARG A 420 -4.89 21.87 -49.41
N TYR A 421 -4.02 22.89 -49.26
CA TYR A 421 -4.48 24.28 -49.06
C TYR A 421 -3.88 25.32 -50.02
N HIS A 422 -2.81 25.03 -50.75
CA HIS A 422 -2.12 26.06 -51.55
C HIS A 422 -1.61 25.51 -52.90
N GLN A 423 -2.45 25.48 -53.93
CA GLN A 423 -2.14 26.05 -55.27
C GLN A 423 -3.20 25.65 -56.33
N PRO A 424 -3.72 26.63 -57.10
CA PRO A 424 -4.06 26.41 -58.49
C PRO A 424 -2.80 26.59 -59.35
N PHE A 425 -2.57 25.65 -60.27
CA PHE A 425 -1.78 25.79 -61.51
C PHE A 425 -0.24 25.86 -61.39
N SER A 426 0.40 25.22 -62.40
CA SER A 426 1.82 25.22 -62.80
C SER A 426 2.86 24.42 -62.00
N ASN A 427 3.10 23.15 -62.40
CA ASN A 427 4.31 22.70 -63.13
C ASN A 427 4.52 21.18 -63.04
N PRO A 428 5.02 20.52 -64.10
CA PRO A 428 5.31 19.09 -64.10
C PRO A 428 6.73 18.85 -63.57
N VAL A 429 6.88 18.03 -62.54
CA VAL A 429 8.20 17.47 -62.19
C VAL A 429 8.15 15.96 -62.29
N THR A 430 8.87 15.50 -63.29
CA THR A 430 9.15 14.12 -63.66
C THR A 430 10.08 13.44 -62.64
N ASN A 431 9.83 12.14 -62.44
CA ASN A 431 10.73 11.12 -61.89
C ASN A 431 10.88 11.06 -60.36
N PHE A 432 9.94 10.37 -59.71
CA PHE A 432 10.22 9.59 -58.50
C PHE A 432 9.33 8.33 -58.46
N SER A 433 9.57 7.43 -59.42
CA SER A 433 9.03 6.07 -59.36
C SER A 433 9.89 5.25 -58.40
N ASN A 434 9.22 4.58 -57.47
CA ASN A 434 9.71 3.56 -56.53
C ASN A 434 9.94 4.08 -55.11
N ILE A 435 9.13 3.54 -54.18
CA ILE A 435 9.14 3.68 -52.71
C ILE A 435 8.23 4.80 -52.17
N VAL A 436 6.89 4.63 -52.21
CA VAL A 436 5.93 4.92 -51.11
C VAL A 436 4.54 4.31 -51.48
N PRO A 437 4.02 3.29 -50.76
CA PRO A 437 2.70 2.68 -51.05
C PRO A 437 1.47 3.53 -50.66
N SER A 438 1.61 4.61 -49.89
CA SER A 438 0.50 5.39 -49.31
C SER A 438 0.01 6.59 -50.14
N HIS A 439 0.76 7.06 -51.13
CA HIS A 439 0.34 8.15 -52.03
C HIS A 439 -0.78 7.71 -53.01
N HIS A 440 -0.77 6.44 -53.42
CA HIS A 440 -1.75 5.91 -54.38
C HIS A 440 -3.11 5.57 -53.77
N LEU A 441 -3.16 5.25 -52.46
CA LEU A 441 -4.38 4.79 -51.83
C LEU A 441 -5.39 5.93 -51.60
N TRP A 442 -4.95 7.07 -51.06
CA TRP A 442 -5.84 8.23 -50.86
C TRP A 442 -6.32 8.84 -52.19
N ILE A 443 -5.40 9.01 -53.15
CA ILE A 443 -5.73 9.48 -54.50
C ILE A 443 -6.68 8.47 -55.18
N GLY A 444 -6.44 7.17 -55.01
CA GLY A 444 -7.32 6.11 -55.48
C GLY A 444 -8.74 6.22 -54.89
N CYS A 445 -8.86 6.38 -53.57
CA CYS A 445 -10.15 6.55 -52.89
C CYS A 445 -10.91 7.79 -53.37
N VAL A 446 -10.22 8.91 -53.56
CA VAL A 446 -10.81 10.14 -54.10
C VAL A 446 -11.27 9.95 -55.55
N VAL A 447 -10.44 9.33 -56.41
CA VAL A 447 -10.79 9.02 -57.80
C VAL A 447 -12.05 8.14 -57.88
N VAL A 448 -12.11 7.09 -57.06
CA VAL A 448 -13.26 6.19 -56.94
C VAL A 448 -14.53 6.93 -56.51
N CYS A 449 -14.44 7.82 -55.51
CA CYS A 449 -15.58 8.66 -55.11
C CYS A 449 -16.00 9.62 -56.24
N CYS A 450 -15.03 10.25 -56.92
CA CYS A 450 -15.29 11.15 -58.05
C CYS A 450 -15.99 10.44 -59.22
N MET A 451 -15.70 9.17 -59.49
CA MET A 451 -16.41 8.38 -60.50
C MET A 451 -17.91 8.27 -60.17
N VAL A 452 -18.26 8.03 -58.90
CA VAL A 452 -19.68 7.94 -58.47
C VAL A 452 -20.34 9.32 -58.48
N VAL A 453 -19.63 10.37 -58.04
CA VAL A 453 -20.12 11.76 -58.09
C VAL A 453 -20.40 12.19 -59.53
N LEU A 454 -19.58 11.79 -60.50
CA LEU A 454 -19.81 12.06 -61.91
C LEU A 454 -21.12 11.41 -62.40
N ILE A 455 -21.38 10.15 -62.05
CA ILE A 455 -22.65 9.47 -62.36
C ILE A 455 -23.83 10.22 -61.74
N LEU A 456 -23.72 10.60 -60.47
CA LEU A 456 -24.74 11.38 -59.76
C LEU A 456 -24.97 12.75 -60.42
N ALA A 457 -23.91 13.44 -60.84
CA ALA A 457 -24.02 14.73 -61.52
C ALA A 457 -24.82 14.61 -62.82
N PHE A 458 -24.56 13.57 -63.63
CA PHE A 458 -25.37 13.30 -64.83
C PHE A 458 -26.83 12.95 -64.49
N ASN A 459 -27.08 12.18 -63.42
CA ASN A 459 -28.43 11.85 -62.98
C ASN A 459 -29.19 13.09 -62.47
N PHE A 460 -28.58 13.92 -61.62
CA PHE A 460 -29.22 15.13 -61.09
C PHE A 460 -29.41 16.18 -62.17
N LEU A 461 -28.41 16.44 -63.02
CA LEU A 461 -28.55 17.40 -64.12
C LEU A 461 -29.58 16.90 -65.15
N GLY A 462 -29.60 15.58 -65.41
CA GLY A 462 -30.61 14.94 -66.26
C GLY A 462 -32.02 15.07 -65.70
N LEU A 463 -32.20 14.91 -64.39
CA LEU A 463 -33.47 15.13 -63.69
C LEU A 463 -33.89 16.61 -63.70
N LEU A 464 -32.99 17.54 -63.41
CA LEU A 464 -33.27 18.98 -63.40
C LEU A 464 -33.65 19.49 -64.79
N CYS A 465 -32.85 19.20 -65.81
CA CYS A 465 -33.15 19.58 -67.19
C CYS A 465 -34.39 18.84 -67.72
N GLY A 466 -34.59 17.58 -67.32
CA GLY A 466 -35.75 16.78 -67.67
C GLY A 466 -37.05 17.38 -67.12
N ILE A 467 -37.11 17.67 -65.82
CA ILE A 467 -38.31 18.20 -65.14
C ILE A 467 -38.59 19.64 -65.56
N CYS A 468 -37.58 20.53 -65.53
CA CYS A 468 -37.76 21.95 -65.87
C CYS A 468 -38.03 22.17 -67.36
N GLY A 469 -37.48 21.32 -68.22
CA GLY A 469 -37.68 21.40 -69.66
C GLY A 469 -38.92 20.68 -70.18
N TYR A 470 -39.62 19.92 -69.33
CA TYR A 470 -40.76 19.11 -69.75
C TYR A 470 -42.03 19.97 -69.93
N ASP A 471 -42.49 20.04 -71.18
CA ASP A 471 -43.76 20.66 -71.54
C ASP A 471 -44.84 19.58 -71.70
N LYS A 472 -45.97 19.74 -71.01
CA LYS A 472 -47.12 18.82 -71.09
C LYS A 472 -47.88 18.94 -72.40
N HIS A 473 -47.78 20.07 -73.09
CA HIS A 473 -48.51 20.36 -74.32
C HIS A 473 -47.69 20.06 -75.59
N ALA A 474 -46.38 19.82 -75.45
CA ALA A 474 -45.52 19.41 -76.55
C ALA A 474 -45.65 17.90 -76.83
N SER A 475 -45.84 17.53 -78.09
CA SER A 475 -45.81 16.13 -78.52
C SER A 475 -44.42 15.51 -78.29
N PRO A 476 -44.30 14.20 -78.01
CA PRO A 476 -43.04 13.46 -77.97
C PRO A 476 -42.04 13.78 -79.09
N THR A 477 -42.51 14.10 -80.29
CA THR A 477 -41.72 14.48 -81.47
C THR A 477 -41.20 15.94 -81.44
N ASN A 478 -41.88 16.86 -80.74
CA ASN A 478 -41.56 18.29 -80.67
C ASN A 478 -41.03 18.75 -79.30
N ARG A 479 -40.41 17.86 -78.52
CA ARG A 479 -39.86 18.22 -77.19
C ARG A 479 -38.81 19.33 -77.26
N GLY A 480 -38.86 20.22 -76.28
CA GLY A 480 -37.92 21.33 -76.11
C GLY A 480 -36.47 20.87 -75.94
N CYS A 481 -35.53 21.73 -76.33
CA CYS A 481 -34.09 21.44 -76.28
C CYS A 481 -33.61 21.06 -74.86
N LEU A 482 -34.15 21.73 -73.83
CA LEU A 482 -33.81 21.47 -72.43
C LEU A 482 -34.24 20.07 -71.96
N SER A 483 -35.46 19.63 -72.31
CA SER A 483 -35.94 18.27 -71.98
C SER A 483 -35.12 17.20 -72.70
N ASN A 484 -34.85 17.40 -74.00
CA ASN A 484 -34.04 16.47 -74.78
C ASN A 484 -32.63 16.30 -74.20
N THR A 485 -32.04 17.41 -73.75
CA THR A 485 -30.74 17.43 -73.05
C THR A 485 -30.81 16.63 -71.75
N GLY A 486 -31.88 16.81 -70.95
CA GLY A 486 -32.09 16.02 -69.72
C GLY A 486 -32.12 14.51 -69.97
N GLY A 487 -32.85 14.08 -71.00
CA GLY A 487 -32.89 12.68 -71.40
C GLY A 487 -31.55 12.12 -71.92
N ASN A 488 -30.75 12.93 -72.62
CA ASN A 488 -29.41 12.54 -73.06
C ASN A 488 -28.41 12.45 -71.89
N LEU A 489 -28.51 13.36 -70.92
CA LEU A 489 -27.68 13.33 -69.70
C LEU A 489 -27.98 12.10 -68.84
N LEU A 490 -29.25 11.70 -68.69
CA LEU A 490 -29.62 10.45 -68.02
C LEU A 490 -29.01 9.22 -68.72
N MET A 491 -29.01 9.20 -70.06
CA MET A 491 -28.37 8.12 -70.82
C MET A 491 -26.84 8.14 -70.74
N ALA A 492 -26.22 9.32 -70.64
CA ALA A 492 -24.79 9.44 -70.37
C ALA A 492 -24.43 8.88 -68.99
N GLY A 493 -25.24 9.18 -67.96
CA GLY A 493 -25.13 8.59 -66.62
C GLY A 493 -25.21 7.06 -66.63
N VAL A 494 -26.12 6.49 -67.42
CA VAL A 494 -26.21 5.03 -67.64
C VAL A 494 -24.93 4.46 -68.26
N GLY A 495 -24.39 5.14 -69.28
CA GLY A 495 -23.14 4.74 -69.93
C GLY A 495 -21.96 4.69 -68.95
N PHE A 496 -21.74 5.76 -68.19
CA PHE A 496 -20.69 5.81 -67.16
C PHE A 496 -20.94 4.79 -66.03
N SER A 497 -22.20 4.52 -65.70
CA SER A 497 -22.53 3.48 -64.71
C SER A 497 -22.05 2.10 -65.16
N PHE A 498 -22.27 1.69 -66.41
CA PHE A 498 -21.76 0.41 -66.91
C PHE A 498 -20.22 0.36 -66.98
N ILE A 499 -19.57 1.48 -67.33
CA ILE A 499 -18.11 1.57 -67.43
C ILE A 499 -17.44 1.43 -66.06
N PHE A 500 -17.96 2.12 -65.04
CA PHE A 500 -17.30 2.19 -63.73
C PHE A 500 -17.79 1.16 -62.72
N SER A 501 -19.03 0.64 -62.81
CA SER A 501 -19.61 -0.21 -61.75
C SER A 501 -18.79 -1.47 -61.44
N TRP A 502 -18.22 -2.14 -62.45
CA TRP A 502 -17.41 -3.33 -62.23
C TRP A 502 -16.06 -3.01 -61.57
N VAL A 503 -15.45 -1.86 -61.90
CA VAL A 503 -14.23 -1.36 -61.25
C VAL A 503 -14.51 -1.03 -59.78
N LEU A 504 -15.62 -0.32 -59.52
CA LEU A 504 -16.05 0.03 -58.17
C LEU A 504 -16.30 -1.22 -57.32
N MET A 505 -17.02 -2.22 -57.87
CA MET A 505 -17.25 -3.48 -57.19
C MET A 505 -15.96 -4.27 -56.95
N GLY A 506 -14.99 -4.23 -57.87
CA GLY A 506 -13.68 -4.84 -57.69
C GLY A 506 -12.92 -4.25 -56.49
N VAL A 507 -12.96 -2.92 -56.32
CA VAL A 507 -12.37 -2.23 -55.16
C VAL A 507 -13.10 -2.62 -53.88
N VAL A 508 -14.44 -2.60 -53.88
CA VAL A 508 -15.26 -3.00 -52.73
C VAL A 508 -14.94 -4.43 -52.32
N LEU A 509 -14.86 -5.36 -53.26
CA LEU A 509 -14.58 -6.76 -52.99
C LEU A 509 -13.20 -6.95 -52.35
N ALA A 510 -12.15 -6.35 -52.94
CA ALA A 510 -10.79 -6.48 -52.43
C ALA A 510 -10.65 -5.93 -51.01
N THR A 511 -11.24 -4.75 -50.76
CA THR A 511 -11.19 -4.09 -49.45
C THR A 511 -12.11 -4.74 -48.42
N PHE A 512 -13.25 -5.31 -48.82
CA PHE A 512 -14.14 -6.10 -47.97
C PHE A 512 -13.47 -7.37 -47.46
N VAL A 513 -12.89 -8.16 -48.38
CA VAL A 513 -12.23 -9.42 -48.00
C VAL A 513 -11.04 -9.11 -47.09
N ALA A 514 -10.18 -8.16 -47.46
CA ALA A 514 -9.03 -7.82 -46.65
C ALA A 514 -9.42 -7.18 -45.30
N GLY A 515 -10.19 -6.09 -45.32
CA GLY A 515 -10.53 -5.32 -44.12
C GLY A 515 -11.48 -6.06 -43.17
N GLY A 516 -12.46 -6.79 -43.71
CA GLY A 516 -13.41 -7.56 -42.90
C GLY A 516 -12.75 -8.77 -42.23
N ASN A 517 -11.83 -9.46 -42.92
CA ASN A 517 -11.04 -10.53 -42.29
C ASN A 517 -10.09 -9.96 -41.24
N ILE A 518 -9.41 -8.83 -41.48
CA ILE A 518 -8.54 -8.22 -40.47
C ILE A 518 -9.34 -7.85 -39.21
N GLU A 519 -10.55 -7.31 -39.37
CA GLU A 519 -11.43 -7.00 -38.24
C GLU A 519 -11.76 -8.25 -37.42
N LYS A 520 -12.22 -9.32 -38.09
CA LYS A 520 -12.69 -10.55 -37.44
C LYS A 520 -11.59 -11.49 -36.96
N LEU A 521 -10.43 -11.53 -37.61
CA LEU A 521 -9.33 -12.45 -37.29
C LEU A 521 -8.23 -11.80 -36.44
N VAL A 522 -8.12 -10.48 -36.44
CA VAL A 522 -7.04 -9.76 -35.73
C VAL A 522 -7.61 -8.80 -34.70
N CYS A 523 -8.45 -7.85 -35.10
CA CYS A 523 -8.86 -6.75 -34.23
C CYS A 523 -9.78 -7.17 -33.08
N GLU A 524 -10.85 -7.90 -33.36
CA GLU A 524 -11.77 -8.39 -32.33
C GLU A 524 -11.08 -9.38 -31.35
N PRO A 525 -10.27 -10.36 -31.80
CA PRO A 525 -9.49 -11.21 -30.89
C PRO A 525 -8.40 -10.48 -30.11
N LEU A 526 -7.83 -9.39 -30.66
CA LEU A 526 -6.84 -8.56 -29.97
C LEU A 526 -7.49 -7.75 -28.85
N ALA A 527 -8.65 -7.14 -29.11
CA ALA A 527 -9.44 -6.38 -28.13
C ALA A 527 -9.91 -7.29 -26.97
N ASN A 528 -10.45 -8.47 -27.29
CA ASN A 528 -10.91 -9.44 -26.30
C ASN A 528 -9.79 -10.30 -25.69
N ARG A 529 -8.54 -10.03 -26.06
CA ARG A 529 -7.32 -10.72 -25.57
C ARG A 529 -7.29 -12.22 -25.87
N GLU A 530 -8.14 -12.73 -26.75
CA GLU A 530 -8.13 -14.11 -27.20
C GLU A 530 -6.94 -14.41 -28.11
N LEU A 531 -6.47 -13.41 -28.86
CA LEU A 531 -5.30 -13.53 -29.73
C LEU A 531 -4.05 -13.93 -28.94
N PHE A 532 -3.87 -13.39 -27.74
CA PHE A 532 -2.72 -13.74 -26.88
C PHE A 532 -2.74 -15.22 -26.49
N LYS A 533 -3.92 -15.80 -26.23
CA LYS A 533 -4.04 -17.24 -25.88
C LYS A 533 -3.51 -18.14 -27.00
N ILE A 534 -3.67 -17.75 -28.26
CA ILE A 534 -3.19 -18.53 -29.42
C ILE A 534 -1.69 -18.36 -29.61
N ILE A 535 -1.18 -17.14 -29.51
CA ILE A 535 0.26 -16.86 -29.59
C ILE A 535 1.02 -17.58 -28.46
N ASP A 536 0.38 -17.66 -27.29
CA ASP A 536 0.88 -18.36 -26.11
C ASP A 536 0.67 -19.89 -26.16
N THR A 537 -0.02 -20.41 -27.17
CA THR A 537 -0.22 -21.87 -27.30
C THR A 537 1.09 -22.54 -27.75
N PRO A 538 1.51 -23.63 -27.07
CA PRO A 538 2.80 -24.25 -27.33
C PRO A 538 3.00 -24.66 -28.79
N TYR A 539 4.17 -24.35 -29.34
CA TYR A 539 4.63 -24.73 -30.69
C TYR A 539 3.82 -24.17 -31.88
N ILE A 540 2.76 -23.38 -31.65
CA ILE A 540 1.93 -22.83 -32.75
C ILE A 540 2.68 -21.76 -33.54
N VAL A 541 3.33 -20.81 -32.86
CA VAL A 541 4.01 -19.68 -33.52
C VAL A 541 5.35 -20.09 -34.11
N HIS A 542 6.05 -21.03 -33.47
CA HIS A 542 7.34 -21.51 -33.96
C HIS A 542 7.53 -23.00 -33.62
N PRO A 543 7.81 -23.87 -34.61
CA PRO A 543 7.82 -25.33 -34.42
C PRO A 543 8.91 -25.83 -33.47
N THR A 544 9.98 -25.05 -33.26
CA THR A 544 11.11 -25.43 -32.38
C THR A 544 11.10 -24.78 -31.00
N LYS A 545 10.15 -23.87 -30.70
CA LYS A 545 10.06 -23.18 -29.41
C LYS A 545 8.72 -23.49 -28.77
N LYS A 546 8.73 -24.14 -27.60
CA LYS A 546 7.52 -24.40 -26.81
C LYS A 546 6.78 -23.09 -26.55
N ASN A 547 7.42 -22.13 -25.87
CA ASN A 547 6.86 -20.79 -25.65
C ASN A 547 7.65 -19.75 -26.45
N PHE A 548 6.95 -18.93 -27.26
CA PHE A 548 7.57 -17.98 -28.19
C PHE A 548 8.33 -16.85 -27.48
N LEU A 549 7.66 -16.17 -26.55
CA LEU A 549 8.20 -15.00 -25.83
C LEU A 549 9.48 -15.31 -25.03
N PRO A 550 9.51 -16.32 -24.14
CA PRO A 550 10.72 -16.61 -23.38
C PRO A 550 11.84 -17.22 -24.24
N GLY A 551 11.48 -17.97 -25.30
CA GLY A 551 12.45 -18.42 -26.29
C GLY A 551 13.06 -17.29 -27.14
N MET A 552 12.44 -16.11 -27.16
CA MET A 552 12.96 -14.89 -27.80
C MET A 552 13.75 -14.02 -26.82
N LEU A 553 13.21 -13.78 -25.61
CA LEU A 553 13.80 -12.87 -24.62
C LEU A 553 14.95 -13.50 -23.82
N PHE A 554 14.79 -14.76 -23.40
CA PHE A 554 15.74 -15.45 -22.51
C PHE A 554 16.52 -16.58 -23.19
N GLN A 555 16.28 -16.79 -24.49
CA GLN A 555 16.79 -17.95 -25.24
C GLN A 555 16.44 -19.30 -24.58
N ASP A 556 15.38 -19.32 -23.77
CA ASP A 556 14.96 -20.45 -22.96
C ASP A 556 13.46 -20.73 -23.19
N PRO A 557 13.12 -21.62 -24.13
CA PRO A 557 11.73 -21.85 -24.54
C PRO A 557 10.91 -22.62 -23.51
N ASN A 558 11.51 -23.13 -22.43
CA ASN A 558 10.85 -23.94 -21.40
C ASN A 558 10.29 -23.11 -20.23
N LEU A 559 10.56 -21.80 -20.18
CA LEU A 559 10.00 -20.89 -19.18
C LEU A 559 8.48 -20.74 -19.39
N ASP A 560 7.67 -20.85 -18.34
CA ASP A 560 6.21 -20.69 -18.42
C ASP A 560 5.76 -19.21 -18.43
N LEU A 561 6.41 -18.38 -19.25
CA LEU A 561 6.05 -16.98 -19.47
C LEU A 561 5.18 -16.82 -20.72
N THR A 562 4.03 -16.17 -20.56
CA THR A 562 3.06 -15.91 -21.64
C THR A 562 2.99 -14.41 -21.95
N ILE A 563 2.71 -14.04 -23.21
CA ILE A 563 2.47 -12.65 -23.62
C ILE A 563 1.21 -12.12 -22.93
N GLY A 564 0.17 -12.94 -22.80
CA GLY A 564 -1.06 -12.59 -22.10
C GLY A 564 -0.83 -12.23 -20.63
N SER A 565 -0.01 -13.01 -19.89
CA SER A 565 0.32 -12.68 -18.50
C SER A 565 1.16 -11.42 -18.39
N MET A 566 2.21 -11.30 -19.22
CA MET A 566 3.07 -10.11 -19.24
C MET A 566 2.27 -8.83 -19.55
N TYR A 567 1.40 -8.89 -20.56
CA TYR A 567 0.55 -7.76 -20.93
C TYR A 567 -0.38 -7.38 -19.78
N ARG A 568 -1.06 -8.34 -19.15
CA ARG A 568 -1.98 -8.09 -18.03
C ARG A 568 -1.27 -7.43 -16.85
N ASP A 569 -0.14 -8.00 -16.42
CA ASP A 569 0.61 -7.49 -15.28
C ASP A 569 1.14 -6.07 -15.55
N CYS A 570 1.60 -5.81 -16.79
CA CYS A 570 1.99 -4.46 -17.21
C CYS A 570 0.81 -3.50 -17.36
N HIS A 571 -0.36 -3.99 -17.79
CA HIS A 571 -1.57 -3.18 -17.88
C HIS A 571 -2.06 -2.76 -16.48
N GLU A 572 -1.89 -3.61 -15.47
CA GLU A 572 -2.13 -3.31 -14.05
C GLU A 572 -0.99 -2.49 -13.40
N ASN A 573 0.00 -2.03 -14.19
CA ASN A 573 1.13 -1.22 -13.75
C ASN A 573 2.06 -1.93 -12.73
N SER A 574 2.19 -3.26 -12.83
CA SER A 574 3.14 -4.03 -12.03
C SER A 574 4.59 -3.75 -12.45
N GLY A 575 5.54 -4.09 -11.58
CA GLY A 575 6.97 -4.01 -11.88
C GLY A 575 7.39 -5.05 -12.92
N LEU A 576 8.37 -4.71 -13.76
CA LEU A 576 8.85 -5.58 -14.85
C LEU A 576 9.34 -6.94 -14.32
N TYR A 577 9.90 -6.98 -13.11
CA TYR A 577 10.39 -8.22 -12.49
C TYR A 577 9.27 -9.26 -12.31
N SER A 578 8.10 -8.82 -11.82
CA SER A 578 6.92 -9.67 -11.66
C SER A 578 6.31 -10.03 -13.02
N ALA A 579 6.15 -9.05 -13.91
CA ALA A 579 5.51 -9.26 -15.22
C ALA A 579 6.27 -10.23 -16.14
N LEU A 580 7.61 -10.28 -16.02
CA LEU A 580 8.46 -11.24 -16.74
C LEU A 580 8.74 -12.53 -15.95
N GLN A 581 8.18 -12.68 -14.74
CA GLN A 581 8.42 -13.82 -13.84
C GLN A 581 9.91 -14.12 -13.65
N LEU A 582 10.71 -13.06 -13.47
CA LEU A 582 12.17 -13.18 -13.39
C LEU A 582 12.63 -13.96 -12.15
N GLU A 583 11.75 -14.18 -11.18
CA GLU A 583 11.98 -15.05 -10.01
C GLU A 583 12.46 -16.46 -10.34
N THR A 584 12.06 -16.99 -11.50
CA THR A 584 12.42 -18.34 -11.99
C THR A 584 13.88 -18.45 -12.44
N LYS A 585 14.48 -17.35 -12.92
CA LYS A 585 15.90 -17.26 -13.32
C LYS A 585 16.75 -16.58 -12.25
N PHE A 586 16.20 -15.53 -11.64
CA PHE A 586 16.87 -14.64 -10.71
C PHE A 586 16.05 -14.58 -9.43
N ASN A 587 16.23 -15.59 -8.57
CA ASN A 587 15.48 -15.68 -7.33
C ASN A 587 16.03 -14.66 -6.30
N PHE A 588 15.47 -13.46 -6.33
CA PHE A 588 15.84 -12.37 -5.44
C PHE A 588 15.55 -12.73 -3.98
N ASN A 589 14.46 -13.45 -3.71
CA ASN A 589 14.13 -13.97 -2.37
C ASN A 589 15.21 -14.91 -1.85
N LYS A 590 15.77 -15.78 -2.71
CA LYS A 590 16.86 -16.69 -2.33
C LYS A 590 18.14 -15.93 -2.02
N PHE A 591 18.49 -14.92 -2.82
CA PHE A 591 19.65 -14.07 -2.57
C PHE A 591 19.52 -13.34 -1.23
N ILE A 592 18.40 -12.63 -1.04
CA ILE A 592 18.08 -11.95 0.21
C ILE A 592 18.16 -12.91 1.42
N ASN A 593 17.51 -14.07 1.33
CA ASN A 593 17.43 -15.01 2.44
C ASN A 593 18.77 -15.68 2.76
N THR A 594 19.71 -15.67 1.82
CA THR A 594 21.05 -16.26 2.02
C THR A 594 22.04 -15.22 2.52
N THR A 595 21.98 -14.01 1.97
CA THR A 595 22.96 -12.93 2.20
C THR A 595 22.54 -12.02 3.35
N VAL A 596 21.30 -11.51 3.33
CA VAL A 596 20.80 -10.52 4.29
C VAL A 596 20.23 -11.20 5.53
N TYR A 597 19.41 -12.24 5.35
CA TYR A 597 18.97 -13.12 6.44
C TYR A 597 20.07 -14.14 6.72
N ASN A 598 21.22 -13.70 7.24
CA ASN A 598 22.28 -14.62 7.52
C ASN A 598 22.02 -15.34 8.86
N PRO A 599 21.77 -16.66 8.90
CA PRO A 599 21.68 -17.40 10.17
C PRO A 599 23.00 -17.31 10.97
N SER A 600 24.10 -16.92 10.33
CA SER A 600 25.36 -16.61 11.04
C SER A 600 25.25 -15.36 11.92
N LEU A 601 24.33 -14.42 11.66
CA LEU A 601 24.11 -13.27 12.53
C LEU A 601 23.60 -13.72 13.91
N ALA A 602 22.58 -14.59 13.93
CA ALA A 602 22.10 -15.19 15.17
C ALA A 602 23.19 -16.01 15.87
N LYS A 603 23.97 -16.79 15.10
CA LYS A 603 25.09 -17.60 15.64
C LYS A 603 26.24 -16.79 16.23
N MET A 604 26.49 -15.56 15.75
CA MET A 604 27.49 -14.68 16.36
C MET A 604 27.04 -14.23 17.75
N PHE A 605 25.74 -14.01 17.97
CA PHE A 605 25.21 -13.70 19.29
C PHE A 605 25.10 -14.91 20.22
N ASP A 606 25.06 -16.15 19.70
CA ASP A 606 25.20 -17.36 20.53
C ASP A 606 26.56 -17.41 21.26
N SER A 607 27.55 -16.68 20.77
CA SER A 607 28.87 -16.56 21.41
C SER A 607 28.91 -15.54 22.56
N VAL A 608 27.85 -14.74 22.74
CA VAL A 608 27.76 -13.77 23.84
C VAL A 608 27.63 -14.52 25.16
N LYS A 609 28.75 -14.61 25.87
CA LYS A 609 28.83 -15.12 27.24
C LYS A 609 29.18 -13.95 28.15
N VAL A 610 28.15 -13.31 28.68
CA VAL A 610 28.36 -12.29 29.72
C VAL A 610 28.63 -13.02 31.03
N ASP A 611 29.79 -12.76 31.62
CA ASP A 611 30.15 -13.28 32.92
C ASP A 611 29.87 -12.24 34.00
N LEU A 612 28.88 -12.53 34.84
CA LEU A 612 28.48 -11.72 36.00
C LEU A 612 29.03 -12.28 37.32
N GLN A 613 29.85 -13.34 37.30
CA GLN A 613 30.34 -14.03 38.51
C GLN A 613 31.20 -13.14 39.40
N ASN A 614 31.80 -12.09 38.84
CA ASN A 614 32.62 -11.13 39.59
C ASN A 614 31.79 -10.12 40.40
N ILE A 615 30.45 -10.13 40.30
CA ILE A 615 29.58 -9.27 41.10
C ILE A 615 29.47 -9.85 42.52
N VAL A 616 30.20 -9.26 43.45
CA VAL A 616 30.07 -9.50 44.89
C VAL A 616 29.05 -8.50 45.45
N LEU A 617 27.98 -9.01 46.06
CA LEU A 617 26.90 -8.19 46.64
C LEU A 617 27.23 -7.78 48.08
N LEU A 618 27.81 -8.68 48.86
CA LEU A 618 28.27 -8.39 50.22
C LEU A 618 29.65 -9.02 50.46
N GLU A 619 30.65 -8.14 50.60
CA GLU A 619 32.03 -8.53 50.93
C GLU A 619 32.08 -9.30 52.26
N GLN A 620 33.11 -10.14 52.44
CA GLN A 620 33.28 -10.96 53.65
C GLN A 620 33.27 -10.13 54.93
N GLU A 621 33.84 -8.92 54.90
CA GLU A 621 33.82 -7.98 56.01
C GLU A 621 32.39 -7.62 56.46
N GLY A 622 31.46 -7.43 55.51
CA GLY A 622 30.05 -7.16 55.82
C GLY A 622 29.33 -8.38 56.38
N ARG A 623 29.66 -9.58 55.88
CA ARG A 623 29.14 -10.86 56.39
C ARG A 623 29.55 -11.09 57.84
N ASP A 624 30.84 -10.86 58.12
CA ASP A 624 31.41 -10.99 59.46
C ASP A 624 30.81 -9.95 60.42
N SER A 625 30.57 -8.71 59.96
CA SER A 625 29.89 -7.67 60.76
C SER A 625 28.47 -8.07 61.16
N LEU A 626 27.69 -8.63 60.24
CA LEU A 626 26.34 -9.15 60.52
C LEU A 626 26.36 -10.32 61.52
N LEU A 627 27.29 -11.26 61.35
CA LEU A 627 27.46 -12.39 62.28
C LEU A 627 27.90 -11.91 63.67
N ASN A 628 28.82 -10.97 63.74
CA ASN A 628 29.27 -10.38 64.99
C ASN A 628 28.13 -9.64 65.69
N PHE A 629 27.24 -8.95 64.93
CA PHE A 629 26.06 -8.30 65.49
C PHE A 629 25.11 -9.28 66.18
N ALA A 630 24.81 -10.41 65.53
CA ALA A 630 23.99 -11.48 66.11
C ALA A 630 24.60 -12.07 67.39
N ASN A 631 25.92 -12.00 67.54
CA ASN A 631 26.69 -12.57 68.65
C ASN A 631 27.23 -11.52 69.64
N THR A 632 26.58 -10.36 69.76
CA THR A 632 26.99 -9.28 70.67
C THR A 632 26.75 -9.56 72.16
N GLY A 633 26.12 -10.69 72.50
CA GLY A 633 25.79 -11.08 73.88
C GLY A 633 24.46 -10.50 74.38
N LEU A 634 23.59 -10.02 73.49
CA LEU A 634 22.24 -9.55 73.85
C LEU A 634 21.38 -10.67 74.45
N GLY A 635 21.59 -11.92 74.03
CA GLY A 635 20.89 -13.09 74.58
C GLY A 635 21.23 -13.37 76.05
N ASP A 636 22.37 -12.87 76.53
CA ASP A 636 22.89 -13.14 77.86
C ASP A 636 22.37 -12.13 78.91
N ILE A 637 21.62 -11.10 78.50
CA ILE A 637 21.04 -10.11 79.40
C ILE A 637 19.87 -10.74 80.18
N ASP A 638 19.90 -10.65 81.51
CA ASP A 638 18.80 -11.10 82.37
C ASP A 638 17.63 -10.10 82.35
N TYR A 639 16.87 -10.10 81.25
CA TYR A 639 15.71 -9.22 81.07
C TYR A 639 14.66 -9.39 82.17
N GLN A 640 14.57 -10.58 82.78
CA GLN A 640 13.61 -10.85 83.85
C GLN A 640 14.01 -10.15 85.15
N ALA A 641 15.30 -10.13 85.51
CA ALA A 641 15.79 -9.39 86.67
C ALA A 641 15.47 -7.90 86.56
N TYR A 642 15.77 -7.29 85.40
CA TYR A 642 15.44 -5.88 85.13
C TYR A 642 13.96 -5.58 85.28
N MET A 643 13.09 -6.36 84.63
CA MET A 643 11.65 -6.13 84.68
C MET A 643 11.05 -6.39 86.07
N THR A 644 11.59 -7.36 86.82
CA THR A 644 11.15 -7.65 88.19
C THR A 644 11.45 -6.49 89.12
N GLU A 645 12.63 -5.87 88.99
CA GLU A 645 13.00 -4.75 89.84
C GLU A 645 12.22 -3.48 89.50
N VAL A 646 12.03 -3.19 88.21
CA VAL A 646 11.24 -2.04 87.75
C VAL A 646 9.80 -2.13 88.24
N ASN A 647 9.20 -3.32 88.25
CA ASN A 647 7.81 -3.50 88.68
C ASN A 647 7.58 -3.31 90.19
N LYS A 648 8.62 -3.30 91.03
CA LYS A 648 8.49 -3.03 92.47
C LYS A 648 8.19 -1.56 92.78
N GLY A 649 8.48 -0.65 91.86
CA GLY A 649 8.39 0.80 92.10
C GLY A 649 9.54 1.35 92.96
N VAL A 650 9.59 2.67 93.14
CA VAL A 650 10.68 3.35 93.84
C VAL A 650 10.56 3.23 95.37
N THR A 651 9.36 3.44 95.92
CA THR A 651 9.09 3.48 97.37
C THR A 651 8.00 2.49 97.76
N MET A 652 8.01 2.00 99.01
CA MET A 652 7.03 1.01 99.49
C MET A 652 5.61 1.58 99.58
N THR A 653 5.47 2.90 99.66
CA THR A 653 4.20 3.62 99.74
C THR A 653 4.36 4.95 99.04
N ASP A 654 3.31 5.42 98.39
CA ASP A 654 3.29 6.72 97.74
C ASP A 654 3.61 7.83 98.76
N LEU A 655 4.77 8.48 98.59
CA LEU A 655 5.27 9.47 99.55
C LEU A 655 4.34 10.68 99.68
N LEU A 656 3.61 11.05 98.62
CA LEU A 656 2.64 12.15 98.68
C LEU A 656 1.43 11.78 99.54
N SER A 657 0.89 10.58 99.36
CA SER A 657 -0.18 10.02 100.18
C SER A 657 0.26 9.92 101.64
N PHE A 658 1.46 9.40 101.89
CA PHE A 658 2.03 9.34 103.24
C PHE A 658 2.17 10.73 103.87
N ALA A 659 2.67 11.72 103.13
CA ALA A 659 2.81 13.10 103.61
C ALA A 659 1.45 13.76 103.91
N ASN A 660 0.44 13.53 103.06
CA ASN A 660 -0.92 14.04 103.26
C ASN A 660 -1.57 13.43 104.51
N GLU A 661 -1.41 12.12 104.72
CA GLU A 661 -1.90 11.44 105.91
C GLU A 661 -1.16 11.92 107.18
N LEU A 662 0.15 12.08 107.12
CA LEU A 662 0.96 12.59 108.23
C LEU A 662 0.52 14.02 108.64
N GLU A 663 0.26 14.89 107.65
CA GLU A 663 -0.25 16.23 107.89
C GLU A 663 -1.68 16.22 108.46
N ALA A 664 -2.57 15.36 107.95
CA ALA A 664 -3.93 15.20 108.46
C ALA A 664 -3.96 14.69 109.92
N GLN A 665 -3.03 13.80 110.29
CA GLN A 665 -2.85 13.37 111.68
C GLN A 665 -2.29 14.50 112.54
N ALA A 666 -1.37 15.32 112.01
CA ALA A 666 -0.83 16.49 112.71
C ALA A 666 -1.89 17.58 112.96
N ASP A 667 -2.88 17.73 112.07
CA ASP A 667 -4.00 18.67 112.22
C ASP A 667 -4.96 18.32 113.37
N GLN A 668 -5.01 17.05 113.79
CA GLN A 668 -5.81 16.60 114.92
C GLN A 668 -5.17 16.94 116.28
N LEU A 669 -3.90 17.36 116.27
CA LEU A 669 -3.16 17.69 117.49
C LEU A 669 -3.42 19.13 117.95
N PRO A 670 -3.31 19.42 119.27
CA PRO A 670 -3.32 20.79 119.76
C PRO A 670 -2.22 21.62 119.09
N ARG A 671 -2.52 22.88 118.78
CA ARG A 671 -1.54 23.81 118.21
C ARG A 671 -0.31 23.91 119.12
N GLY A 672 0.86 23.57 118.59
CA GLY A 672 2.11 23.54 119.35
C GLY A 672 3.30 23.05 118.52
N ALA A 673 4.45 22.91 119.18
CA ALA A 673 5.71 22.53 118.53
C ALA A 673 5.63 21.15 117.85
N LEU A 674 4.96 20.17 118.48
CA LEU A 674 4.81 18.80 117.95
C LEU A 674 4.02 18.78 116.63
N ALA A 675 2.86 19.44 116.57
CA ALA A 675 2.04 19.51 115.36
C ALA A 675 2.80 20.18 114.20
N ASN A 676 3.53 21.27 114.48
CA ASN A 676 4.34 21.95 113.49
C ASN A 676 5.54 21.11 113.02
N ALA A 677 6.17 20.34 113.91
CA ALA A 677 7.27 19.44 113.55
C ALA A 677 6.79 18.31 112.61
N LEU A 678 5.64 17.69 112.89
CA LEU A 678 5.05 16.66 112.03
C LEU A 678 4.67 17.22 110.64
N LYS A 679 4.15 18.44 110.55
CA LYS A 679 3.93 19.13 109.27
C LYS A 679 5.23 19.45 108.53
N GLY A 680 6.31 19.77 109.26
CA GLY A 680 7.65 19.93 108.72
C GLY A 680 8.16 18.65 108.06
N HIS A 681 7.99 17.50 108.71
CA HIS A 681 8.33 16.20 108.12
C HIS A 681 7.47 15.90 106.88
N ALA A 682 6.17 16.18 106.89
CA ALA A 682 5.31 16.02 105.71
C ALA A 682 5.80 16.87 104.52
N SER A 683 6.21 18.13 104.77
CA SER A 683 6.81 18.98 103.74
C SER A 683 8.14 18.43 103.22
N SER A 684 9.00 17.92 104.10
CA SER A 684 10.28 17.30 103.72
C SER A 684 10.06 16.06 102.85
N ILE A 685 9.11 15.20 103.20
CA ILE A 685 8.74 14.00 102.41
C ILE A 685 8.22 14.40 101.02
N ARG A 686 7.41 15.46 100.90
CA ARG A 686 6.99 15.99 99.58
C ARG A 686 8.17 16.49 98.76
N GLN A 687 9.16 17.12 99.41
CA GLN A 687 10.37 17.56 98.74
C GLN A 687 11.21 16.37 98.27
N ILE A 688 11.39 15.34 99.10
CA ILE A 688 12.06 14.09 98.71
C ILE A 688 11.37 13.44 97.50
N HIS A 689 10.03 13.40 97.48
CA HIS A 689 9.29 12.88 96.34
C HIS A 689 9.59 13.67 95.05
N LYS A 690 9.49 15.00 95.12
CA LYS A 690 9.71 15.87 93.95
C LYS A 690 11.15 15.81 93.43
N ASP A 691 12.12 15.87 94.34
CA ASP A 691 13.54 16.05 93.98
C ASP A 691 14.24 14.70 93.69
N GLN A 692 13.74 13.59 94.23
CA GLN A 692 14.40 12.28 94.14
C GLN A 692 13.52 11.20 93.50
N VAL A 693 12.22 11.11 93.81
CA VAL A 693 11.36 10.04 93.28
C VAL A 693 10.96 10.28 91.83
N LEU A 694 10.55 11.49 91.44
CA LEU A 694 10.13 11.79 90.06
C LEU A 694 11.24 11.51 89.00
N PRO A 695 12.51 11.93 89.20
CA PRO A 695 13.58 11.60 88.26
C PRO A 695 13.84 10.09 88.16
N MET A 696 13.71 9.35 89.28
CA MET A 696 13.84 7.90 89.29
C MET A 696 12.69 7.24 88.51
N GLU A 697 11.44 7.70 88.66
CA GLU A 697 10.31 7.18 87.88
C GLU A 697 10.51 7.39 86.36
N GLN A 698 11.04 8.54 85.96
CA GLN A 698 11.37 8.80 84.55
C GLN A 698 12.48 7.87 84.04
N ALA A 699 13.56 7.69 84.81
CA ALA A 699 14.64 6.76 84.45
C ALA A 699 14.16 5.30 84.39
N MET A 700 13.26 4.88 85.29
CA MET A 700 12.63 3.55 85.26
C MET A 700 11.78 3.34 84.00
N SER A 701 11.04 4.37 83.55
CA SER A 701 10.28 4.31 82.31
C SER A 701 11.20 4.09 81.10
N THR A 702 12.28 4.86 81.00
CA THR A 702 13.29 4.70 79.93
C THR A 702 13.96 3.33 79.97
N LEU A 703 14.34 2.87 81.17
CA LEU A 703 14.91 1.55 81.38
C LEU A 703 13.93 0.45 80.90
N SER A 704 12.65 0.55 81.29
CA SER A 704 11.62 -0.43 80.91
C SER A 704 11.39 -0.49 79.39
N SER A 705 11.30 0.67 78.72
CA SER A 705 11.11 0.72 77.27
C SER A 705 12.31 0.13 76.52
N SER A 706 13.52 0.49 76.93
CA SER A 706 14.75 0.03 76.28
C SER A 706 15.00 -1.46 76.51
N ILE A 707 14.74 -1.97 77.72
CA ILE A 707 14.82 -3.41 78.04
C ILE A 707 13.83 -4.22 77.20
N ARG A 708 12.58 -3.76 77.05
CA ARG A 708 11.59 -4.45 76.20
C ARG A 708 12.00 -4.46 74.73
N LEU A 709 12.55 -3.34 74.23
CA LEU A 709 13.07 -3.27 72.87
C LEU A 709 14.24 -4.25 72.67
N LEU A 710 15.22 -4.25 73.58
CA LEU A 710 16.36 -5.16 73.52
C LEU A 710 15.94 -6.63 73.63
N GLN A 711 14.99 -6.96 74.49
CA GLN A 711 14.45 -8.32 74.61
C GLN A 711 13.85 -8.80 73.29
N ARG A 712 13.05 -7.95 72.62
CA ARG A 712 12.49 -8.27 71.31
C ARG A 712 13.59 -8.45 70.26
N THR A 713 14.51 -7.49 70.19
CA THR A 713 15.62 -7.53 69.23
C THR A 713 16.47 -8.77 69.44
N SER A 714 16.83 -9.11 70.68
CA SER A 714 17.62 -10.29 71.04
C SER A 714 17.01 -11.60 70.53
N THR A 715 15.69 -11.76 70.66
CA THR A 715 14.99 -12.98 70.18
C THR A 715 14.90 -13.07 68.66
N GLU A 716 14.69 -11.95 67.98
CA GLU A 716 14.49 -11.93 66.52
C GLU A 716 15.82 -11.87 65.75
N LEU A 717 16.88 -11.31 66.34
CA LEU A 717 18.12 -10.92 65.65
C LEU A 717 18.87 -12.09 64.99
N PRO A 718 19.15 -13.23 65.66
CA PRO A 718 19.88 -14.33 65.03
C PRO A 718 19.16 -14.83 63.77
N THR A 719 17.85 -15.02 63.85
CA THR A 719 17.04 -15.48 62.71
C THR A 719 17.01 -14.46 61.57
N LYS A 720 16.91 -13.17 61.88
CA LYS A 720 16.95 -12.09 60.88
C LYS A 720 18.29 -12.03 60.18
N VAL A 721 19.41 -12.12 60.91
CA VAL A 721 20.76 -12.13 60.32
C VAL A 721 20.97 -13.34 59.43
N THR A 722 20.59 -14.55 59.88
CA THR A 722 20.70 -15.76 59.04
C THR A 722 19.86 -15.66 57.77
N ASN A 723 18.65 -15.11 57.85
CA ASN A 723 17.79 -14.91 56.67
C ASN A 723 18.39 -13.90 55.69
N VAL A 724 19.00 -12.81 56.18
CA VAL A 724 19.70 -11.82 55.34
C VAL A 724 20.87 -12.47 54.62
N LEU A 725 21.74 -13.18 55.34
CA LEU A 725 22.91 -13.85 54.75
C LEU A 725 22.49 -14.93 53.74
N SER A 726 21.48 -15.75 54.07
CA SER A 726 20.96 -16.76 53.16
C SER A 726 20.33 -16.15 51.91
N ALA A 727 19.66 -14.99 52.00
CA ALA A 727 19.10 -14.30 50.84
C ALA A 727 20.21 -13.76 49.93
N ILE A 728 21.28 -13.20 50.51
CA ILE A 728 22.46 -12.76 49.76
C ILE A 728 23.14 -13.95 49.07
N ASP A 729 23.36 -15.06 49.79
CA ASP A 729 23.97 -16.27 49.22
C ASP A 729 23.15 -16.85 48.09
N ALA A 730 21.82 -16.93 48.25
CA ALA A 730 20.93 -17.37 47.20
C ALA A 730 21.01 -16.46 45.98
N THR A 731 21.10 -15.14 46.19
CA THR A 731 21.20 -14.15 45.11
C THR A 731 22.54 -14.23 44.39
N GLU A 732 23.67 -14.30 45.11
CA GLU A 732 25.00 -14.50 44.50
C GLU A 732 25.07 -15.83 43.75
N TYR A 733 24.43 -16.89 44.26
CA TYR A 733 24.31 -18.17 43.55
C TYR A 733 23.48 -18.06 42.26
N LEU A 734 22.38 -17.30 42.28
CA LEU A 734 21.57 -17.01 41.10
C LEU A 734 22.37 -16.24 40.05
N ILE A 735 23.15 -15.23 40.47
CA ILE A 735 24.04 -14.48 39.59
C ILE A 735 25.10 -15.41 38.98
N ALA A 736 25.69 -16.31 39.77
CA ALA A 736 26.75 -17.19 39.30
C ALA A 736 26.28 -18.30 38.36
N ASN A 737 25.10 -18.89 38.60
CA ASN A 737 24.65 -20.10 37.90
C ASN A 737 23.43 -19.90 36.99
N ASN A 738 22.48 -19.04 37.38
CA ASN A 738 21.22 -18.86 36.65
C ASN A 738 21.21 -17.62 35.76
N ALA A 739 22.09 -16.64 36.00
CA ALA A 739 22.17 -15.45 35.17
C ALA A 739 22.47 -15.80 33.71
N SER A 740 23.22 -16.87 33.43
CA SER A 740 23.45 -17.33 32.05
C SER A 740 22.16 -17.61 31.28
N HIS A 741 21.11 -18.11 31.95
CA HIS A 741 19.80 -18.31 31.33
C HIS A 741 19.10 -16.98 31.05
N VAL A 742 19.12 -16.04 32.02
CA VAL A 742 18.53 -14.70 31.86
C VAL A 742 19.24 -13.92 30.75
N ILE A 743 20.57 -13.95 30.74
CA ILE A 743 21.42 -13.34 29.71
C ILE A 743 21.07 -13.92 28.35
N LYS A 744 21.00 -15.25 28.22
CA LYS A 744 20.63 -15.88 26.95
C LYS A 744 19.24 -15.47 26.49
N GLN A 745 18.24 -15.51 27.38
CA GLN A 745 16.86 -15.16 27.06
C GLN A 745 16.72 -13.70 26.60
N GLU A 746 17.36 -12.75 27.29
CA GLU A 746 17.31 -11.34 26.91
C GLU A 746 18.17 -11.05 25.67
N THR A 747 19.27 -11.79 25.48
CA THR A 747 20.07 -11.76 24.24
C THR A 747 19.25 -12.23 23.05
N ASP A 748 18.52 -13.34 23.16
CA ASP A 748 17.67 -13.85 22.07
C ASP A 748 16.62 -12.82 21.64
N LYS A 749 15.98 -12.12 22.59
CA LYS A 749 15.03 -11.03 22.30
C LYS A 749 15.70 -9.85 21.59
N TYR A 750 16.92 -9.49 22.01
CA TYR A 750 17.70 -8.44 21.35
C TYR A 750 18.06 -8.83 19.91
N VAL A 751 18.52 -10.06 19.70
CA VAL A 751 18.84 -10.61 18.37
C VAL A 751 17.62 -10.61 17.46
N GLN A 752 16.45 -11.05 17.96
CA GLN A 752 15.21 -11.00 17.20
C GLN A 752 14.84 -9.58 16.76
N SER A 753 15.08 -8.58 17.60
CA SER A 753 14.86 -7.16 17.25
C SER A 753 15.82 -6.70 16.15
N VAL A 754 17.10 -7.07 16.25
CA VAL A 754 18.13 -6.75 15.24
C VAL A 754 17.82 -7.41 13.89
N VAL A 755 17.50 -8.71 13.89
CA VAL A 755 17.08 -9.46 12.69
C VAL A 755 15.78 -8.92 12.11
N GLY A 756 14.88 -8.41 12.97
CA GLY A 756 13.62 -7.78 12.58
C GLY A 756 13.81 -6.58 11.65
N TYR A 757 14.83 -5.75 11.86
CA TYR A 757 15.13 -4.61 10.98
C TYR A 757 15.54 -5.04 9.57
N PHE A 758 16.35 -6.09 9.46
CA PHE A 758 16.69 -6.66 8.15
C PHE A 758 15.49 -7.32 7.50
N THR A 759 14.63 -7.98 8.27
CA THR A 759 13.39 -8.57 7.77
C THR A 759 12.50 -7.49 7.12
N GLN A 760 12.31 -6.35 7.80
CA GLN A 760 11.56 -5.21 7.27
C GLN A 760 12.16 -4.69 5.95
N TYR A 761 13.48 -4.51 5.89
CA TYR A 761 14.16 -4.11 4.65
C TYR A 761 13.91 -5.12 3.53
N THR A 762 14.06 -6.42 3.81
CA THR A 762 13.92 -7.45 2.80
C THR A 762 12.50 -7.60 2.26
N GLU A 763 11.49 -7.46 3.12
CA GLU A 763 10.08 -7.48 2.72
C GLU A 763 9.74 -6.23 1.90
N TRP A 764 10.23 -5.07 2.32
CA TRP A 764 10.10 -3.83 1.56
C TRP A 764 10.73 -3.95 0.18
N VAL A 765 11.99 -4.42 0.06
CA VAL A 765 12.63 -4.57 -1.26
C VAL A 765 11.89 -5.59 -2.12
N LYS A 766 11.40 -6.70 -1.56
CA LYS A 766 10.59 -7.70 -2.28
C LYS A 766 9.33 -7.06 -2.87
N HIS A 767 8.60 -6.27 -2.07
CA HIS A 767 7.43 -5.56 -2.53
C HIS A 767 7.78 -4.53 -3.62
N SER A 768 8.78 -3.69 -3.36
CA SER A 768 9.24 -2.64 -4.28
C SER A 768 9.67 -3.20 -5.63
N VAL A 769 10.46 -4.30 -5.67
CA VAL A 769 10.88 -4.93 -6.93
C VAL A 769 9.69 -5.51 -7.71
N SER A 770 8.66 -6.00 -7.01
CA SER A 770 7.50 -6.62 -7.63
C SER A 770 6.53 -5.59 -8.24
N PHE A 771 6.39 -4.40 -7.62
CA PHE A 771 5.32 -3.45 -7.97
C PHE A 771 5.77 -2.02 -8.28
N GLU A 772 6.87 -1.53 -7.70
CA GLU A 772 7.26 -0.12 -7.76
C GLU A 772 8.47 0.15 -8.67
N VAL A 773 9.38 -0.82 -8.76
CA VAL A 773 10.57 -0.74 -9.62
C VAL A 773 10.21 -1.17 -11.04
N ALA A 774 10.64 -0.37 -12.02
CA ALA A 774 10.44 -0.62 -13.44
C ALA A 774 8.98 -0.94 -13.78
N GLN A 775 8.06 -0.08 -13.33
CA GLN A 775 6.63 -0.20 -13.67
C GLN A 775 6.45 -0.30 -15.19
N CYS A 776 5.89 -1.41 -15.67
CA CYS A 776 5.94 -1.76 -17.10
C CYS A 776 4.73 -1.29 -17.91
N LYS A 777 3.93 -0.34 -17.40
CA LYS A 777 2.80 0.27 -18.11
C LYS A 777 3.12 0.75 -19.54
N PRO A 778 4.29 1.36 -19.82
CA PRO A 778 4.65 1.74 -21.19
C PRO A 778 4.63 0.59 -22.19
N ILE A 779 4.93 -0.65 -21.75
CA ILE A 779 4.89 -1.84 -22.60
C ILE A 779 3.45 -2.16 -23.00
N SER A 780 2.51 -2.13 -22.04
CA SER A 780 1.08 -2.34 -22.33
C SER A 780 0.49 -1.23 -23.19
N ASN A 781 0.89 0.03 -22.94
CA ASN A 781 0.44 1.20 -23.70
C ASN A 781 0.81 1.11 -25.18
N ILE A 782 1.95 0.49 -25.53
CA ILE A 782 2.33 0.25 -26.93
C ILE A 782 1.35 -0.70 -27.60
N VAL A 783 1.02 -1.81 -26.93
CA VAL A 783 0.08 -2.80 -27.46
C VAL A 783 -1.29 -2.15 -27.66
N ASP A 784 -1.76 -1.40 -26.67
CA ASP A 784 -3.02 -0.65 -26.74
C ASP A 784 -2.98 0.43 -27.85
N SER A 785 -1.85 1.12 -28.02
CA SER A 785 -1.69 2.12 -29.09
C SER A 785 -1.62 1.49 -30.48
N LEU A 786 -1.03 0.30 -30.61
CA LEU A 786 -1.00 -0.45 -31.87
C LEU A 786 -2.41 -0.94 -32.24
N GLU A 787 -3.17 -1.40 -31.25
CA GLU A 787 -4.59 -1.76 -31.42
C GLU A 787 -5.40 -0.54 -31.89
N ILE A 788 -5.28 0.61 -31.21
CA ILE A 788 -5.98 1.85 -31.58
C ILE A 788 -5.61 2.30 -33.01
N VAL A 789 -4.32 2.35 -33.34
CA VAL A 789 -3.87 2.82 -34.65
C VAL A 789 -4.23 1.83 -35.77
N GLY A 790 -4.03 0.54 -35.54
CA GLY A 790 -4.30 -0.51 -36.53
C GLY A 790 -5.79 -0.73 -36.74
N CYS A 791 -6.52 -1.00 -35.67
CA CYS A 791 -7.91 -1.41 -35.72
C CYS A 791 -8.84 -0.20 -35.80
N SER A 792 -8.78 0.70 -34.84
CA SER A 792 -9.74 1.81 -34.74
C SER A 792 -9.52 2.93 -35.75
N PHE A 793 -8.28 3.26 -36.11
CA PHE A 793 -8.03 4.32 -37.10
C PHE A 793 -8.09 3.80 -38.53
N ILE A 794 -7.45 2.67 -38.82
CA ILE A 794 -7.27 2.17 -40.19
C ILE A 794 -8.37 1.19 -40.57
N VAL A 795 -8.51 0.06 -39.86
CA VAL A 795 -9.42 -1.03 -40.25
C VAL A 795 -10.88 -0.58 -40.22
N ASP A 796 -11.33 0.08 -39.15
CA ASP A 796 -12.69 0.63 -39.06
C ASP A 796 -13.02 1.60 -40.19
N SER A 797 -12.07 2.48 -40.53
CA SER A 797 -12.23 3.44 -41.62
C SER A 797 -12.23 2.75 -42.99
N VAL A 798 -11.34 1.80 -43.26
CA VAL A 798 -11.34 1.02 -44.50
C VAL A 798 -12.63 0.22 -44.63
N ASN A 799 -13.12 -0.33 -43.52
CA ASN A 799 -14.35 -1.09 -43.49
C ASN A 799 -15.58 -0.24 -43.79
N THR A 800 -15.63 0.95 -43.22
CA THR A 800 -16.66 1.95 -43.51
C THR A 800 -16.60 2.45 -44.95
N PHE A 801 -15.39 2.60 -45.50
CA PHE A 801 -15.18 3.03 -46.87
C PHE A 801 -15.80 2.07 -47.89
N TRP A 802 -15.47 0.77 -47.81
CA TRP A 802 -16.02 -0.21 -48.75
C TRP A 802 -17.51 -0.45 -48.51
N PHE A 803 -18.00 -0.33 -47.28
CA PHE A 803 -19.42 -0.47 -46.96
C PHE A 803 -20.26 0.62 -47.64
N GLY A 804 -19.81 1.88 -47.58
CA GLY A 804 -20.44 3.00 -48.28
C GLY A 804 -20.44 2.83 -49.81
N LEU A 805 -19.31 2.43 -50.38
CA LEU A 805 -19.19 2.17 -51.83
C LEU A 805 -19.97 0.93 -52.29
N GLY A 806 -20.03 -0.11 -51.47
CA GLY A 806 -20.83 -1.31 -51.73
C GLY A 806 -22.33 -0.98 -51.80
N GLY A 807 -22.79 -0.12 -50.88
CA GLY A 807 -24.13 0.47 -50.95
C GLY A 807 -24.38 1.21 -52.26
N CYS A 808 -23.42 2.03 -52.72
CA CYS A 808 -23.51 2.71 -54.02
C CYS A 808 -23.68 1.70 -55.17
N CYS A 809 -22.84 0.66 -55.21
CA CYS A 809 -22.88 -0.35 -56.27
C CYS A 809 -24.21 -1.10 -56.35
N LEU A 810 -24.84 -1.40 -55.21
CA LEU A 810 -26.16 -2.04 -55.16
C LEU A 810 -27.26 -1.16 -55.76
N PHE A 811 -27.25 0.15 -55.49
CA PHE A 811 -28.26 1.09 -56.00
C PHE A 811 -27.99 1.58 -57.43
N LEU A 812 -26.77 1.39 -57.96
CA LEU A 812 -26.45 1.70 -59.37
C LEU A 812 -27.27 0.85 -60.36
N ILE A 813 -27.56 -0.43 -60.07
CA ILE A 813 -28.38 -1.27 -60.96
C ILE A 813 -29.82 -0.73 -61.10
N PRO A 814 -30.58 -0.51 -60.00
CA PRO A 814 -31.87 0.17 -60.09
C PRO A 814 -31.78 1.54 -60.75
N SER A 815 -30.75 2.33 -60.44
CA SER A 815 -30.54 3.65 -61.06
C SER A 815 -30.42 3.54 -62.59
N ILE A 816 -29.67 2.57 -63.12
CA ILE A 816 -29.57 2.32 -64.57
C ILE A 816 -30.96 2.04 -65.17
N ILE A 817 -31.73 1.13 -64.58
CA ILE A 817 -33.05 0.74 -65.10
C ILE A 817 -34.00 1.94 -65.11
N LEU A 818 -34.04 2.69 -64.01
CA LEU A 818 -34.88 3.86 -63.83
C LEU A 818 -34.48 4.98 -64.80
N SER A 819 -33.19 5.28 -64.94
CA SER A 819 -32.67 6.28 -65.88
C SER A 819 -32.99 5.94 -67.33
N VAL A 820 -32.86 4.68 -67.76
CA VAL A 820 -33.22 4.26 -69.13
C VAL A 820 -34.73 4.41 -69.39
N LYS A 821 -35.57 4.03 -68.43
CA LYS A 821 -37.03 4.17 -68.56
C LYS A 821 -37.47 5.63 -68.53
N LEU A 822 -36.86 6.43 -67.68
CA LEU A 822 -37.18 7.85 -67.54
C LEU A 822 -36.68 8.68 -68.73
N ALA A 823 -35.52 8.37 -69.29
CA ALA A 823 -34.96 9.08 -70.45
C ALA A 823 -35.91 9.06 -71.66
N LYS A 824 -36.74 8.02 -71.82
CA LYS A 824 -37.77 7.97 -72.86
C LYS A 824 -38.84 9.08 -72.72
N TYR A 825 -39.09 9.58 -71.52
CA TYR A 825 -40.06 10.66 -71.30
C TYR A 825 -39.48 12.06 -71.51
N TYR A 826 -38.16 12.20 -71.66
CA TYR A 826 -37.49 13.49 -71.83
C TYR A 826 -36.80 13.67 -73.19
N ARG A 827 -36.26 12.58 -73.80
CA ARG A 827 -35.65 12.64 -75.14
C ARG A 827 -36.69 12.94 -76.22
N ARG A 828 -36.33 13.74 -77.22
CA ARG A 828 -37.13 13.95 -78.42
C ARG A 828 -37.23 12.62 -79.19
N MET A 829 -38.42 12.23 -79.60
CA MET A 829 -38.69 10.98 -80.32
C MET A 829 -38.80 11.24 -81.82
N ASP A 830 -38.52 10.23 -82.64
CA ASP A 830 -38.63 10.30 -84.10
C ASP A 830 -40.06 9.97 -84.57
N THR A 831 -40.79 9.14 -83.82
CA THR A 831 -42.19 8.77 -84.12
C THR A 831 -43.03 8.61 -82.84
N GLU A 832 -44.35 8.81 -82.95
CA GLU A 832 -45.33 8.64 -81.85
C GLU A 832 -46.61 7.98 -82.36
N ASP A 833 -47.36 7.31 -81.47
CA ASP A 833 -48.69 6.81 -81.80
C ASP A 833 -49.67 7.99 -81.91
N VAL A 834 -50.32 8.16 -83.08
CA VAL A 834 -51.44 9.09 -83.25
C VAL A 834 -52.73 8.32 -82.93
N PHE A 835 -53.36 8.63 -81.81
CA PHE A 835 -54.75 8.25 -81.58
C PHE A 835 -55.62 9.45 -81.96
N ASP A 836 -56.44 9.28 -82.99
CA ASP A 836 -57.53 10.20 -83.28
C ASP A 836 -58.51 10.18 -82.09
N ASP A 837 -58.34 11.10 -81.15
CA ASP A 837 -59.47 11.59 -80.36
C ASP A 837 -60.37 12.34 -81.34
N MET A 838 -61.23 11.58 -82.01
CA MET A 838 -62.19 12.06 -82.98
C MET A 838 -63.24 12.91 -82.27
N GLU A 839 -62.97 14.19 -82.09
CA GLU A 839 -63.99 15.23 -81.92
C GLU A 839 -63.55 16.54 -82.61
N ILE A 840 -63.88 16.60 -83.91
CA ILE A 840 -64.42 17.75 -84.67
C ILE A 840 -63.78 19.14 -84.43
N GLY A 841 -63.08 19.66 -85.45
CA GLY A 841 -63.14 21.11 -85.72
C GLY A 841 -61.96 21.80 -86.42
N ILE A 842 -61.91 21.70 -87.76
CA ILE A 842 -61.60 22.80 -88.72
C ILE A 842 -60.15 23.35 -88.85
N ASN A 843 -59.59 23.07 -90.05
CA ASN A 843 -58.69 23.84 -90.92
C ASN A 843 -57.35 24.44 -90.40
N GLY A 844 -56.28 24.11 -91.12
CA GLY A 844 -55.14 25.01 -91.30
C GLY A 844 -53.84 24.33 -91.69
N TYR A 845 -53.58 24.19 -93.00
CA TYR A 845 -52.23 23.95 -93.52
C TYR A 845 -51.35 25.16 -93.19
N GLN A 846 -50.27 24.96 -92.41
CA GLN A 846 -49.11 25.85 -92.47
C GLN A 846 -47.83 25.11 -92.08
N SER A 847 -46.96 24.96 -93.08
CA SER A 847 -45.58 24.53 -92.98
C SER A 847 -44.74 25.72 -92.48
N GLU A 848 -44.14 25.61 -91.28
CA GLU A 848 -43.12 26.55 -90.82
C GLU A 848 -41.86 25.83 -90.32
N HIS A 849 -40.83 25.97 -91.17
CA HIS A 849 -39.42 26.19 -90.87
C HIS A 849 -38.74 25.52 -89.65
N LEU A 850 -37.88 24.56 -90.02
CA LEU A 850 -36.56 24.28 -89.44
C LEU A 850 -35.92 25.46 -88.67
N GLN A 851 -35.69 25.24 -87.37
CA GLN A 851 -34.55 25.81 -86.66
C GLN A 851 -33.74 24.65 -86.09
N GLY A 852 -32.63 24.33 -86.76
CA GLY A 852 -31.75 23.22 -86.42
C GLY A 852 -31.07 23.43 -85.07
N CYS A 853 -31.16 22.43 -84.20
CA CYS A 853 -30.13 22.20 -83.19
C CYS A 853 -28.97 21.49 -83.88
N SER A 854 -27.81 22.13 -83.96
CA SER A 854 -26.57 21.49 -84.43
C SER A 854 -26.20 20.31 -83.51
N ASN A 855 -26.23 19.09 -84.06
CA ASN A 855 -25.55 17.94 -83.49
C ASN A 855 -24.03 18.09 -83.72
N PRO A 856 -23.16 17.78 -82.73
CA PRO A 856 -21.76 17.52 -83.03
C PRO A 856 -21.64 16.15 -83.74
N VAL A 857 -21.02 16.19 -84.91
CA VAL A 857 -20.68 15.04 -85.76
C VAL A 857 -19.85 14.02 -84.98
N MET A 858 -20.36 12.78 -84.85
CA MET A 858 -19.53 11.61 -84.58
C MET A 858 -19.02 11.05 -85.91
N VAL A 859 -17.69 10.97 -86.03
CA VAL A 859 -16.96 10.39 -87.14
C VAL A 859 -17.28 8.90 -87.24
N ARG A 860 -17.84 8.49 -88.38
CA ARG A 860 -18.04 7.10 -88.78
C ARG A 860 -16.67 6.54 -89.22
N TYR A 861 -16.04 5.70 -88.40
CA TYR A 861 -14.97 4.83 -88.88
C TYR A 861 -15.58 3.51 -89.34
N SER A 862 -15.39 3.19 -90.62
CA SER A 862 -15.61 1.87 -91.18
C SER A 862 -14.52 0.92 -90.71
N ILE A 863 -14.92 -0.28 -90.28
CA ILE A 863 -14.30 -1.54 -90.73
C ILE A 863 -15.43 -2.37 -91.32
#